data_AF-F5XEM8-F1
#
_entry.id   AF-F5XEM8-F1
#
_cell.length_a   1.000
_cell.length_b   1.000
_cell.length_c   1.000
_cell.angle_alpha   90.00
_cell.angle_beta   90.00
_cell.angle_gamma   90.00
#
_symmetry.space_group_name_H-M   'P 1'
#
loop_
_entity.id
_entity.type
_entity.pdbx_description
1 polymer ?
#
loop_
_entity_poly.entity_id
_entity_poly.type
_entity_poly.pdbx_seq_one_letter_code
_entity_poly.pdbx_strand_id
1 'polypeptide(L)'
;MALSNRDRIERMFQVMAPALDDFISSVIGQANPALGADWVKLVQARDVKNGASVNKTYDPLDPQVQLRILTEGKITGSYQPGWYPFNSSLGRVGETFASELREVRNTWAHNGTFTDDDAYRALDTGERMLRLIGAGNEADQVKSVRLNLRRVTADKDDKKVLKAAVANPEAAGLRPWREVLPPHHDVATGNFHASEFAADLYKVATGGEADADYADPVEFFRRTYLTEGLRDLIGRAVRRLSGDDNASPVINLQTNFGGGKTHSMLSLWHLAVGLPIGDFPQDTQELLSASGYLPRKVNRVAIVGNHLSPAGIVKEDGTRVNTIWGELAWQLGGADGYEIVARADRDRTHPGEALHDLLVLHSPAVILIDEWVAYARSLVGRDDLAGGTFDDQFTFAQALTEAVKGTSGVLLAISIPASETGDDTQIVTGNAEEVGGTHGLEALKRLQNVVRRVADQWRPASSDEAYHIVKQRLFTQPDAAALAAIGATARAYVELYRKYTDDFPREARDPAYEDRIKRTYPIHPELFDTLYEEWSSLERFQRTRGVLRLMSTVIHALWTGEDASPLIMPGSIPLATANVNAELTQYLQDSWKAIIDADVDGANSEPARIDTAKPLFGQRALTKRLARTVFFGAAPTVAPGSIHKGIGTQRVFLGTAIPGDVPGNFHAALTQLGDRATYFYSGSGKYWYDVQPNITRTAKDQAERLHVEEVWAEIARRLQGQARTRGDFAGVHVCPETAADIPDTDEARLVILHPKVAHRRSTESAAKDFARHATEHRGNANRTNRNMVVYLAADETRLAELDSATRDYLGWKHVLDSEADLDLTQNQRNQAAQRQAQADQTVSARLLQTFIWALVPTQPDPGAPFVIREAKVEGQSEALAERVSRRLGNDGDLSTRQAAATIRLAINRVPQIWQRGHVSLGSLWGLYCQYPYMPRLRDRQVLNEGITDLPMIWQTDAFALATGYDEAADRYSGLWTPDDRGAAPPATDSLLIVRPDAALQQRDAEVPKSPTTPAEGDPDAGGGATVRPDHRPDIVYPKAKTRFYGVKTLNPERIALDFRNIAEEVIAHLRADVGTTLTVRIEIEATDTSGFQEGKIRTVSENARTLKFDQSGFEED
;
A
#
# COMPACT_ATOMS: atom_id res chain seq x y z
N MET A 1 -38.44 -17.28 -24.51
CA MET A 1 -38.14 -15.83 -24.61
C MET A 1 -38.51 -15.17 -23.29
N ALA A 2 -37.81 -14.11 -22.88
CA ALA A 2 -38.18 -13.36 -21.69
C ALA A 2 -39.36 -12.42 -22.00
N LEU A 3 -40.39 -12.42 -21.15
CA LEU A 3 -41.53 -11.50 -21.25
C LEU A 3 -41.08 -10.07 -20.99
N SER A 4 -41.40 -9.17 -21.92
CA SER A 4 -41.18 -7.73 -21.76
C SER A 4 -42.06 -7.16 -20.63
N ASN A 5 -41.68 -6.00 -20.09
CA ASN A 5 -42.50 -5.31 -19.09
C ASN A 5 -43.90 -5.00 -19.62
N ARG A 6 -44.03 -4.71 -20.93
CA ARG A 6 -45.32 -4.49 -21.57
C ARG A 6 -46.16 -5.77 -21.64
N ASP A 7 -45.56 -6.91 -21.97
CA ASP A 7 -46.25 -8.20 -22.07
C ASP A 7 -46.80 -8.63 -20.69
N ARG A 8 -46.10 -8.26 -19.61
CA ARG A 8 -46.55 -8.47 -18.22
C ARG A 8 -47.77 -7.63 -17.88
N ILE A 9 -47.81 -6.37 -18.31
CA ILE A 9 -48.98 -5.49 -18.17
C ILE A 9 -50.15 -5.96 -19.04
N GLU A 10 -49.89 -6.43 -20.25
CA GLU A 10 -50.91 -7.07 -21.08
C GLU A 10 -51.49 -8.30 -20.38
N ARG A 11 -50.64 -9.17 -19.84
CA ARG A 11 -51.09 -10.37 -19.13
C ARG A 11 -51.91 -10.04 -17.89
N MET A 12 -51.56 -8.98 -17.17
CA MET A 12 -52.37 -8.45 -16.07
C MET A 12 -53.76 -8.04 -16.56
N PHE A 13 -53.87 -7.24 -17.62
CA PHE A 13 -55.17 -6.83 -18.15
C PHE A 13 -56.01 -8.01 -18.68
N GLN A 14 -55.39 -9.00 -19.32
CA GLN A 14 -56.06 -10.23 -19.75
C GLN A 14 -56.66 -11.02 -18.56
N VAL A 15 -55.95 -11.07 -17.42
CA VAL A 15 -56.43 -11.73 -16.19
C VAL A 15 -57.48 -10.87 -15.48
N MET A 16 -57.35 -9.56 -15.52
CA MET A 16 -58.27 -8.64 -14.83
C MET A 16 -59.62 -8.48 -15.53
N ALA A 17 -59.66 -8.53 -16.86
CA ALA A 17 -60.88 -8.18 -17.60
C ALA A 17 -62.10 -9.06 -17.24
N PRO A 18 -62.05 -10.40 -17.19
CA PRO A 18 -63.24 -11.19 -16.82
C PRO A 18 -63.73 -10.89 -15.39
N ALA A 19 -62.81 -10.80 -14.42
CA ALA A 19 -63.17 -10.52 -13.03
C ALA A 19 -63.76 -9.12 -12.81
N LEU A 20 -63.29 -8.12 -13.57
CA LEU A 20 -63.87 -6.78 -13.56
C LEU A 20 -65.27 -6.76 -14.18
N ASP A 21 -65.50 -7.52 -15.25
CA ASP A 21 -66.82 -7.64 -15.89
C ASP A 21 -67.85 -8.28 -14.94
N ASP A 22 -67.52 -9.41 -14.32
CA ASP A 22 -68.36 -10.07 -13.32
C ASP A 22 -68.70 -9.14 -12.15
N PHE A 23 -67.71 -8.40 -11.64
CA PHE A 23 -67.91 -7.44 -10.55
C PHE A 23 -68.82 -6.27 -10.97
N ILE A 24 -68.57 -5.66 -12.14
CA ILE A 24 -69.35 -4.53 -12.66
C ILE A 24 -70.80 -4.97 -12.92
N SER A 25 -70.98 -6.11 -13.59
CA SER A 25 -72.28 -6.73 -13.89
C SER A 25 -73.06 -7.04 -12.62
N SER A 26 -72.40 -7.57 -11.58
CA SER A 26 -73.01 -7.85 -10.27
C SER A 26 -73.46 -6.57 -9.55
N VAL A 27 -72.58 -5.58 -9.43
CA VAL A 27 -72.86 -4.32 -8.71
C VAL A 27 -73.96 -3.50 -9.39
N ILE A 28 -74.01 -3.48 -10.73
CA ILE A 28 -75.10 -2.83 -11.48
C ILE A 28 -76.38 -3.68 -11.44
N GLY A 29 -76.24 -5.01 -11.51
CA GLY A 29 -77.33 -5.98 -11.43
C GLY A 29 -78.14 -5.90 -10.14
N GLN A 30 -77.52 -5.53 -9.02
CA GLN A 30 -78.21 -5.25 -7.75
C GLN A 30 -79.27 -4.14 -7.85
N ALA A 31 -79.08 -3.17 -8.75
CA ALA A 31 -80.07 -2.13 -9.02
C ALA A 31 -81.04 -2.51 -10.15
N ASN A 32 -80.54 -3.17 -11.21
CA ASN A 32 -81.36 -3.66 -12.31
C ASN A 32 -80.66 -4.83 -13.03
N PRO A 33 -81.17 -6.08 -12.93
CA PRO A 33 -80.53 -7.26 -13.55
C PRO A 33 -80.34 -7.16 -15.07
N ALA A 34 -81.31 -6.57 -15.79
CA ALA A 34 -81.21 -6.40 -17.24
C ALA A 34 -80.20 -5.31 -17.66
N LEU A 35 -79.89 -4.39 -16.75
CA LEU A 35 -78.85 -3.38 -16.94
C LEU A 35 -77.47 -3.89 -16.51
N GLY A 36 -77.41 -4.81 -15.53
CA GLY A 36 -76.18 -5.51 -15.16
C GLY A 36 -75.67 -6.40 -16.29
N ALA A 37 -76.55 -7.17 -16.92
CA ALA A 37 -76.23 -8.04 -18.05
C ALA A 37 -75.79 -7.32 -19.34
N ASP A 38 -75.89 -5.99 -19.39
CA ASP A 38 -75.55 -5.17 -20.58
C ASP A 38 -75.07 -3.77 -20.14
N TRP A 39 -74.23 -3.74 -19.11
CA TRP A 39 -73.81 -2.50 -18.44
C TRP A 39 -73.04 -1.55 -19.36
N VAL A 40 -72.41 -2.08 -20.42
CA VAL A 40 -71.69 -1.31 -21.44
C VAL A 40 -72.58 -0.28 -22.14
N LYS A 41 -73.91 -0.52 -22.21
CA LYS A 41 -74.88 0.47 -22.71
C LYS A 41 -74.91 1.76 -21.92
N LEU A 42 -74.55 1.77 -20.63
CA LEU A 42 -74.41 3.00 -19.84
C LEU A 42 -73.25 3.86 -20.36
N VAL A 43 -72.13 3.22 -20.70
CA VAL A 43 -70.96 3.89 -21.29
C VAL A 43 -71.30 4.39 -22.69
N GLN A 44 -71.91 3.54 -23.53
CA GLN A 44 -72.37 3.88 -24.88
C GLN A 44 -73.34 5.07 -24.86
N ALA A 45 -74.37 5.03 -24.02
CA ALA A 45 -75.39 6.10 -23.97
C ALA A 45 -74.81 7.45 -23.57
N ARG A 46 -73.79 7.48 -22.68
CA ARG A 46 -73.08 8.73 -22.34
C ARG A 46 -72.13 9.18 -23.44
N ASP A 47 -71.38 8.27 -24.06
CA ASP A 47 -70.49 8.62 -25.16
C ASP A 47 -71.26 9.14 -26.39
N VAL A 48 -72.43 8.57 -26.71
CA VAL A 48 -73.34 9.08 -27.77
C VAL A 48 -73.88 10.47 -27.42
N LYS A 49 -74.27 10.73 -26.16
CA LYS A 49 -74.63 12.09 -25.70
C LYS A 49 -73.47 13.09 -25.84
N ASN A 50 -72.22 12.62 -25.85
CA ASN A 50 -71.02 13.42 -26.06
C ASN A 50 -70.53 13.41 -27.53
N GLY A 51 -71.35 12.95 -28.48
CA GLY A 51 -71.05 13.00 -29.93
C GLY A 51 -70.34 11.76 -30.51
N ALA A 52 -70.21 10.66 -29.78
CA ALA A 52 -69.71 9.42 -30.35
C ALA A 52 -70.71 8.77 -31.33
N SER A 53 -70.20 8.07 -32.35
CA SER A 53 -71.02 7.32 -33.30
C SER A 53 -71.85 6.24 -32.60
N VAL A 54 -73.12 6.12 -32.99
CA VAL A 54 -74.03 5.06 -32.51
C VAL A 54 -73.50 3.66 -32.85
N ASN A 55 -72.74 3.53 -33.93
CA ASN A 55 -72.14 2.27 -34.41
C ASN A 55 -70.81 1.92 -33.72
N LYS A 56 -70.37 2.68 -32.71
CA LYS A 56 -69.15 2.35 -31.94
C LYS A 56 -69.41 1.12 -31.06
N THR A 57 -68.60 0.07 -31.24
CA THR A 57 -68.62 -1.14 -30.40
C THR A 57 -68.10 -0.85 -29.00
N TYR A 58 -68.71 -1.46 -28.00
CA TYR A 58 -68.24 -1.49 -26.61
C TYR A 58 -68.16 -2.96 -26.19
N ASP A 59 -66.98 -3.38 -25.77
CA ASP A 59 -66.73 -4.74 -25.29
C ASP A 59 -66.71 -4.71 -23.75
N PRO A 60 -67.49 -5.55 -23.05
CA PRO A 60 -67.43 -5.63 -21.59
C PRO A 60 -66.04 -6.05 -21.08
N LEU A 61 -65.22 -6.70 -21.90
CA LEU A 61 -63.85 -7.11 -21.58
C LEU A 61 -62.76 -6.11 -22.00
N ASP A 62 -63.11 -4.92 -22.55
CA ASP A 62 -62.10 -3.85 -22.75
C ASP A 62 -61.81 -3.16 -21.41
N PRO A 63 -60.56 -3.24 -20.88
CA PRO A 63 -60.21 -2.61 -19.62
C PRO A 63 -60.45 -1.09 -19.60
N GLN A 64 -60.47 -0.40 -20.75
CA GLN A 64 -60.85 1.02 -20.78
C GLN A 64 -62.32 1.23 -20.45
N VAL A 65 -63.20 0.40 -20.98
CA VAL A 65 -64.65 0.51 -20.76
C VAL A 65 -64.95 0.22 -19.29
N GLN A 66 -64.30 -0.81 -18.74
CA GLN A 66 -64.35 -1.18 -17.32
C GLN A 66 -63.80 -0.08 -16.39
N LEU A 67 -62.55 0.34 -16.58
CA LEU A 67 -61.92 1.35 -15.72
C LEU A 67 -62.61 2.72 -15.86
N ARG A 68 -63.23 3.03 -17.01
CA ARG A 68 -64.10 4.22 -17.15
C ARG A 68 -65.38 4.14 -16.33
N ILE A 69 -66.10 3.01 -16.33
CA ILE A 69 -67.35 2.92 -15.54
C ILE A 69 -67.08 2.96 -14.03
N LEU A 70 -65.90 2.49 -13.59
CA LEU A 70 -65.46 2.54 -12.20
C LEU A 70 -64.94 3.92 -11.75
N THR A 71 -64.44 4.76 -12.67
CA THR A 71 -63.85 6.09 -12.34
C THR A 71 -64.69 7.29 -12.76
N GLU A 72 -65.61 7.15 -13.70
CA GLU A 72 -66.44 8.25 -14.18
C GLU A 72 -67.88 8.16 -13.64
N GLY A 73 -68.11 8.57 -12.39
CA GLY A 73 -69.46 8.60 -11.78
C GLY A 73 -70.53 9.39 -12.55
N LYS A 74 -70.13 10.21 -13.54
CA LYS A 74 -71.05 10.81 -14.53
C LYS A 74 -71.69 9.79 -15.49
N ILE A 75 -71.14 8.58 -15.67
CA ILE A 75 -71.75 7.50 -16.47
C ILE A 75 -73.08 7.08 -15.85
N THR A 76 -73.04 6.57 -14.62
CA THR A 76 -74.24 6.16 -13.87
C THR A 76 -75.13 7.35 -13.53
N GLY A 77 -74.55 8.50 -13.14
CA GLY A 77 -75.29 9.73 -12.88
C GLY A 77 -76.06 10.30 -14.08
N SER A 78 -75.68 9.98 -15.32
CA SER A 78 -76.39 10.38 -16.54
C SER A 78 -77.57 9.49 -16.91
N TYR A 79 -77.70 8.34 -16.24
CA TYR A 79 -78.84 7.42 -16.32
C TYR A 79 -79.82 7.70 -15.18
N GLN A 80 -79.31 7.81 -13.95
CA GLN A 80 -80.09 8.14 -12.76
C GLN A 80 -79.33 9.19 -11.90
N PRO A 81 -79.85 10.41 -11.73
CA PRO A 81 -79.21 11.43 -10.91
C PRO A 81 -78.93 10.94 -9.47
N GLY A 82 -77.70 11.15 -8.99
CA GLY A 82 -77.27 10.72 -7.67
C GLY A 82 -76.89 9.23 -7.54
N TRP A 83 -76.94 8.44 -8.62
CA TRP A 83 -76.61 7.02 -8.59
C TRP A 83 -75.10 6.76 -8.76
N TYR A 84 -74.46 6.27 -7.70
CA TYR A 84 -73.03 5.93 -7.64
C TYR A 84 -72.84 4.51 -7.07
N PRO A 85 -73.19 3.45 -7.82
CA PRO A 85 -73.28 2.09 -7.29
C PRO A 85 -71.95 1.51 -6.79
N PHE A 86 -70.82 2.02 -7.30
CA PHE A 86 -69.48 1.54 -6.91
C PHE A 86 -68.96 2.15 -5.60
N ASN A 87 -69.52 3.27 -5.12
CA ASN A 87 -68.98 3.99 -3.95
C ASN A 87 -69.03 3.14 -2.67
N SER A 88 -70.06 2.32 -2.51
CA SER A 88 -70.20 1.38 -1.38
C SER A 88 -69.35 0.11 -1.53
N SER A 89 -69.03 -0.29 -2.76
CA SER A 89 -68.42 -1.60 -3.05
C SER A 89 -66.91 -1.54 -3.28
N LEU A 90 -66.39 -0.44 -3.85
CA LEU A 90 -64.94 -0.20 -4.05
C LEU A 90 -64.37 0.83 -3.05
N GLY A 91 -65.20 1.79 -2.61
CA GLY A 91 -64.74 2.94 -1.84
C GLY A 91 -63.69 3.81 -2.55
N ARG A 92 -63.18 4.82 -1.84
CA ARG A 92 -62.16 5.76 -2.38
C ARG A 92 -60.85 5.09 -2.76
N VAL A 93 -60.51 3.97 -2.12
CA VAL A 93 -59.26 3.24 -2.38
C VAL A 93 -59.34 2.51 -3.72
N GLY A 94 -60.47 1.83 -4.00
CA GLY A 94 -60.69 1.18 -5.30
C GLY A 94 -60.81 2.17 -6.46
N GLU A 95 -61.46 3.32 -6.25
CA GLU A 95 -61.49 4.42 -7.23
C GLU A 95 -60.07 4.94 -7.56
N THR A 96 -59.19 5.03 -6.56
CA THR A 96 -57.78 5.40 -6.75
C THR A 96 -57.03 4.35 -7.58
N PHE A 97 -57.17 3.06 -7.25
CA PHE A 97 -56.53 1.98 -8.02
C PHE A 97 -57.04 1.90 -9.46
N ALA A 98 -58.36 2.04 -9.68
CA ALA A 98 -58.94 2.05 -11.01
C ALA A 98 -58.47 3.27 -11.83
N SER A 99 -58.25 4.43 -11.19
CA SER A 99 -57.70 5.62 -11.84
C SER A 99 -56.23 5.43 -12.25
N GLU A 100 -55.40 4.86 -11.38
CA GLU A 100 -54.00 4.54 -11.71
C GLU A 100 -53.91 3.50 -12.84
N LEU A 101 -54.69 2.42 -12.76
CA LEU A 101 -54.76 1.39 -13.80
C LEU A 101 -55.27 1.93 -15.14
N ARG A 102 -56.12 2.96 -15.14
CA ARG A 102 -56.59 3.63 -16.36
C ARG A 102 -55.43 4.34 -17.08
N GLU A 103 -54.54 4.99 -16.35
CA GLU A 103 -53.33 5.60 -16.94
C GLU A 103 -52.31 4.56 -17.39
N VAL A 104 -52.18 3.45 -16.66
CA VAL A 104 -51.40 2.27 -17.12
C VAL A 104 -51.98 1.73 -18.44
N ARG A 105 -53.31 1.60 -18.55
CA ARG A 105 -54.00 1.16 -19.78
C ARG A 105 -53.76 2.15 -20.90
N ASN A 106 -53.92 3.46 -20.67
CA ASN A 106 -53.64 4.50 -21.68
C ASN A 106 -52.22 4.35 -22.24
N THR A 107 -51.21 4.27 -21.37
CA THR A 107 -49.79 4.08 -21.74
C THR A 107 -49.58 2.79 -22.55
N TRP A 108 -50.13 1.65 -22.07
CA TRP A 108 -50.03 0.36 -22.75
C TRP A 108 -50.69 0.37 -24.14
N ALA A 109 -51.84 1.02 -24.29
CA ALA A 109 -52.58 1.12 -25.56
C ALA A 109 -51.87 2.02 -26.59
N HIS A 110 -51.11 3.02 -26.13
CA HIS A 110 -50.34 3.94 -26.99
C HIS A 110 -48.91 3.45 -27.31
N ASN A 111 -48.60 2.16 -27.08
CA ASN A 111 -47.27 1.57 -27.25
C ASN A 111 -46.17 2.17 -26.37
N GLY A 112 -46.53 2.74 -25.21
CA GLY A 112 -45.56 3.24 -24.24
C GLY A 112 -44.68 2.14 -23.64
N THR A 113 -43.49 2.52 -23.20
CA THR A 113 -42.56 1.66 -22.45
C THR A 113 -42.82 1.76 -20.95
N PHE A 114 -42.48 0.70 -20.20
CA PHE A 114 -42.60 0.64 -18.74
C PHE A 114 -41.22 0.30 -18.16
N THR A 115 -40.74 1.08 -17.19
CA THR A 115 -39.57 0.68 -16.38
C THR A 115 -39.92 -0.54 -15.51
N ASP A 116 -38.91 -1.19 -14.94
CA ASP A 116 -39.15 -2.32 -14.02
C ASP A 116 -39.98 -1.87 -12.79
N ASP A 117 -39.76 -0.64 -12.30
CA ASP A 117 -40.52 -0.04 -11.19
C ASP A 117 -41.97 0.30 -11.59
N ASP A 118 -42.19 0.92 -12.76
CA ASP A 118 -43.54 1.25 -13.25
C ASP A 118 -44.37 -0.02 -13.45
N ALA A 119 -43.76 -1.06 -14.03
CA ALA A 119 -44.41 -2.35 -14.25
C ALA A 119 -44.70 -3.06 -12.93
N TYR A 120 -43.78 -3.04 -11.96
CA TYR A 120 -44.00 -3.61 -10.63
C TYR A 120 -45.14 -2.89 -9.89
N ARG A 121 -45.18 -1.56 -9.95
CA ARG A 121 -46.25 -0.73 -9.36
C ARG A 121 -47.61 -1.06 -10.00
N ALA A 122 -47.70 -1.05 -11.32
CA ALA A 122 -48.93 -1.37 -12.04
C ALA A 122 -49.46 -2.77 -11.67
N LEU A 123 -48.57 -3.76 -11.56
CA LEU A 123 -48.93 -5.12 -11.13
C LEU A 123 -49.38 -5.19 -9.65
N ASP A 124 -48.78 -4.41 -8.75
CA ASP A 124 -49.23 -4.31 -7.34
C ASP A 124 -50.62 -3.67 -7.24
N THR A 125 -50.86 -2.59 -8.00
CA THR A 125 -52.17 -1.93 -8.08
C THR A 125 -53.23 -2.86 -8.70
N GLY A 126 -52.88 -3.63 -9.74
CA GLY A 126 -53.76 -4.65 -10.34
C GLY A 126 -54.11 -5.79 -9.37
N GLU A 127 -53.12 -6.33 -8.65
CA GLU A 127 -53.34 -7.33 -7.60
C GLU A 127 -54.26 -6.80 -6.49
N ARG A 128 -54.02 -5.58 -5.99
CA ARG A 128 -54.87 -4.97 -4.95
C ARG A 128 -56.30 -4.73 -5.43
N MET A 129 -56.48 -4.29 -6.67
CA MET A 129 -57.79 -4.11 -7.28
C MET A 129 -58.57 -5.43 -7.34
N LEU A 130 -57.91 -6.52 -7.78
CA LEU A 130 -58.52 -7.85 -7.81
C LEU A 130 -58.88 -8.37 -6.41
N ARG A 131 -57.99 -8.21 -5.42
CA ARG A 131 -58.29 -8.54 -4.01
C ARG A 131 -59.48 -7.75 -3.48
N LEU A 132 -59.60 -6.47 -3.83
CA LEU A 132 -60.66 -5.58 -3.36
C LEU A 132 -62.05 -5.96 -3.90
N ILE A 133 -62.13 -6.45 -5.14
CA ILE A 133 -63.38 -6.95 -5.74
C ILE A 133 -63.69 -8.43 -5.40
N GLY A 134 -62.85 -9.09 -4.61
CA GLY A 134 -63.02 -10.50 -4.21
C GLY A 134 -62.45 -11.55 -5.19
N ALA A 135 -61.77 -11.12 -6.25
CA ALA A 135 -61.17 -11.99 -7.29
C ALA A 135 -59.80 -12.54 -6.84
N GLY A 136 -59.83 -13.44 -5.84
CA GLY A 136 -58.62 -13.95 -5.19
C GLY A 136 -57.69 -14.78 -6.09
N ASN A 137 -58.25 -15.65 -6.94
CA ASN A 137 -57.48 -16.53 -7.82
C ASN A 137 -56.74 -15.73 -8.90
N GLU A 138 -57.40 -14.71 -9.44
CA GLU A 138 -56.89 -13.79 -10.42
C GLU A 138 -55.81 -12.90 -9.80
N ALA A 139 -56.03 -12.43 -8.56
CA ALA A 139 -55.04 -11.67 -7.81
C ALA A 139 -53.73 -12.47 -7.61
N ASP A 140 -53.82 -13.76 -7.25
CA ASP A 140 -52.62 -14.60 -7.08
C ASP A 140 -51.94 -14.94 -8.43
N GLN A 141 -52.65 -14.93 -9.56
CA GLN A 141 -52.03 -14.96 -10.89
C GLN A 141 -51.22 -13.66 -11.17
N VAL A 142 -51.81 -12.48 -10.95
CA VAL A 142 -51.10 -11.19 -11.13
C VAL A 142 -49.91 -11.07 -10.18
N LYS A 143 -50.06 -11.49 -8.92
CA LYS A 143 -48.99 -11.62 -7.93
C LYS A 143 -47.84 -12.50 -8.44
N SER A 144 -48.15 -13.61 -9.10
CA SER A 144 -47.12 -14.51 -9.67
C SER A 144 -46.32 -13.81 -10.78
N VAL A 145 -46.97 -13.02 -11.64
CA VAL A 145 -46.29 -12.18 -12.66
C VAL A 145 -45.41 -11.10 -12.00
N ARG A 146 -45.89 -10.48 -10.91
CA ARG A 146 -45.18 -9.46 -10.11
C ARG A 146 -43.94 -10.01 -9.40
N LEU A 147 -44.06 -11.18 -8.76
CA LEU A 147 -42.94 -11.86 -8.10
C LEU A 147 -41.90 -12.32 -9.13
N ASN A 148 -42.32 -12.79 -10.31
CA ASN A 148 -41.40 -13.12 -11.39
C ASN A 148 -40.65 -11.88 -11.91
N LEU A 149 -41.32 -10.72 -12.05
CA LEU A 149 -40.64 -9.47 -12.41
C LEU A 149 -39.59 -9.09 -11.36
N ARG A 150 -39.95 -9.09 -10.07
CA ARG A 150 -39.01 -8.77 -8.98
C ARG A 150 -37.78 -9.67 -8.97
N ARG A 151 -37.95 -10.98 -9.21
CA ARG A 151 -36.81 -11.91 -9.35
C ARG A 151 -35.93 -11.54 -10.55
N VAL A 152 -36.52 -11.31 -11.72
CA VAL A 152 -35.77 -10.94 -12.93
C VAL A 152 -35.03 -9.61 -12.76
N THR A 153 -35.58 -8.63 -12.04
CA THR A 153 -34.90 -7.36 -11.74
C THR A 153 -33.73 -7.56 -10.78
N ALA A 154 -33.90 -8.35 -9.72
CA ALA A 154 -32.79 -8.73 -8.83
C ALA A 154 -31.66 -9.46 -9.61
N ASP A 155 -32.01 -10.45 -10.43
CA ASP A 155 -31.05 -11.19 -11.28
C ASP A 155 -30.30 -10.26 -12.26
N LYS A 156 -30.92 -9.15 -12.72
CA LYS A 156 -30.26 -8.11 -13.55
C LYS A 156 -29.28 -7.27 -12.73
N ASP A 157 -29.68 -6.83 -11.54
CA ASP A 157 -28.86 -5.96 -10.69
C ASP A 157 -27.65 -6.72 -10.14
N ASP A 158 -27.81 -7.97 -9.73
CA ASP A 158 -26.71 -8.85 -9.31
C ASP A 158 -25.70 -9.05 -10.46
N LYS A 159 -26.18 -9.31 -11.69
CA LYS A 159 -25.32 -9.36 -12.89
C LYS A 159 -24.59 -8.05 -13.17
N LYS A 160 -25.25 -6.91 -12.96
CA LYS A 160 -24.65 -5.58 -13.16
C LYS A 160 -23.54 -5.30 -12.13
N VAL A 161 -23.75 -5.70 -10.87
CA VAL A 161 -22.74 -5.63 -9.80
C VAL A 161 -21.56 -6.55 -10.12
N LEU A 162 -21.82 -7.80 -10.51
CA LEU A 162 -20.78 -8.75 -10.91
C LEU A 162 -19.96 -8.25 -12.11
N LYS A 163 -20.61 -7.70 -13.15
CA LYS A 163 -19.93 -7.15 -14.32
C LYS A 163 -19.03 -5.96 -13.98
N ALA A 164 -19.45 -5.10 -13.05
CA ALA A 164 -18.61 -4.02 -12.52
C ALA A 164 -17.48 -4.53 -11.59
N ALA A 165 -17.69 -5.65 -10.90
CA ALA A 165 -16.68 -6.27 -10.06
C ALA A 165 -15.56 -6.91 -10.91
N VAL A 166 -15.91 -7.71 -11.92
CA VAL A 166 -14.96 -8.45 -12.78
C VAL A 166 -13.96 -7.51 -13.45
N ALA A 167 -14.43 -6.57 -14.29
CA ALA A 167 -13.65 -5.46 -14.86
C ALA A 167 -12.29 -5.83 -15.52
N ASN A 168 -12.13 -7.06 -16.03
CA ASN A 168 -10.90 -7.49 -16.68
C ASN A 168 -10.87 -7.06 -18.16
N PRO A 169 -9.68 -6.68 -18.70
CA PRO A 169 -9.59 -6.15 -20.05
C PRO A 169 -9.53 -7.23 -21.13
N GLU A 170 -10.13 -6.93 -22.28
CA GLU A 170 -9.96 -7.65 -23.54
C GLU A 170 -8.51 -7.58 -24.06
N ALA A 171 -8.16 -8.52 -24.93
CA ALA A 171 -6.93 -8.52 -25.72
C ALA A 171 -7.26 -8.56 -27.21
N ALA A 172 -6.79 -7.55 -27.96
CA ALA A 172 -7.11 -7.42 -29.38
C ALA A 172 -6.64 -8.66 -30.18
N GLY A 173 -7.56 -9.28 -30.93
CA GLY A 173 -7.28 -10.46 -31.74
C GLY A 173 -7.35 -11.80 -31.00
N LEU A 174 -7.66 -11.82 -29.70
CA LEU A 174 -7.92 -13.03 -28.92
C LEU A 174 -9.40 -13.08 -28.51
N ARG A 175 -9.98 -14.28 -28.43
CA ARG A 175 -11.33 -14.49 -27.92
C ARG A 175 -11.31 -14.55 -26.38
N PRO A 176 -12.32 -14.01 -25.67
CA PRO A 176 -12.52 -14.26 -24.25
C PRO A 176 -12.60 -15.76 -23.95
N TRP A 177 -12.09 -16.21 -22.80
CA TRP A 177 -12.08 -17.65 -22.49
C TRP A 177 -13.47 -18.27 -22.50
N ARG A 178 -14.49 -17.48 -22.13
CA ARG A 178 -15.90 -17.85 -22.11
C ARG A 178 -16.47 -18.24 -23.48
N GLU A 179 -15.89 -17.74 -24.57
CA GLU A 179 -16.27 -18.08 -25.95
C GLU A 179 -15.49 -19.27 -26.53
N VAL A 180 -14.44 -19.70 -25.83
CA VAL A 180 -13.52 -20.76 -26.28
C VAL A 180 -13.78 -22.06 -25.53
N LEU A 181 -13.97 -22.00 -24.21
CA LEU A 181 -14.26 -23.17 -23.39
C LEU A 181 -15.30 -22.83 -22.30
N PRO A 182 -16.58 -23.18 -22.49
CA PRO A 182 -17.59 -22.94 -21.48
C PRO A 182 -17.39 -23.87 -20.27
N PRO A 183 -17.76 -23.41 -19.06
CA PRO A 183 -17.82 -24.29 -17.89
C PRO A 183 -19.01 -25.26 -18.01
N HIS A 184 -18.99 -26.33 -17.22
CA HIS A 184 -20.15 -27.24 -17.10
C HIS A 184 -21.39 -26.51 -16.53
N HIS A 185 -22.57 -27.11 -16.72
CA HIS A 185 -23.85 -26.42 -16.47
C HIS A 185 -24.09 -26.06 -14.99
N ASP A 186 -23.67 -26.93 -14.09
CA ASP A 186 -23.60 -26.73 -12.63
C ASP A 186 -22.80 -25.46 -12.27
N VAL A 187 -21.54 -25.38 -12.71
CA VAL A 187 -20.63 -24.23 -12.50
C VAL A 187 -21.18 -22.96 -13.17
N ALA A 188 -21.69 -23.09 -14.39
CA ALA A 188 -22.29 -21.97 -15.13
C ALA A 188 -23.52 -21.37 -14.42
N THR A 189 -24.35 -22.21 -13.79
CA THR A 189 -25.58 -21.79 -13.10
C THR A 189 -25.39 -21.40 -11.64
N GLY A 190 -24.26 -21.78 -11.02
CA GLY A 190 -24.02 -21.55 -9.59
C GLY A 190 -24.67 -22.61 -8.70
N ASN A 191 -25.28 -23.64 -9.30
CA ASN A 191 -25.90 -24.75 -8.59
C ASN A 191 -24.88 -25.87 -8.37
N PHE A 192 -23.81 -25.55 -7.63
CA PHE A 192 -22.84 -26.51 -7.13
C PHE A 192 -22.75 -26.44 -5.60
N HIS A 193 -23.05 -27.54 -4.92
CA HIS A 193 -22.98 -27.61 -3.46
C HIS A 193 -21.60 -28.11 -2.98
N ALA A 194 -21.15 -27.65 -1.81
CA ALA A 194 -19.88 -28.07 -1.20
C ALA A 194 -19.81 -29.58 -0.85
N SER A 195 -20.94 -30.29 -0.91
CA SER A 195 -21.07 -31.75 -0.84
C SER A 195 -20.79 -32.46 -2.16
N GLU A 196 -21.08 -31.85 -3.31
CA GLU A 196 -20.89 -32.44 -4.66
C GLU A 196 -19.40 -32.52 -5.07
N PHE A 197 -18.48 -32.04 -4.23
CA PHE A 197 -17.04 -32.26 -4.37
C PHE A 197 -16.50 -33.27 -3.32
N ALA A 198 -17.38 -33.92 -2.56
CA ALA A 198 -17.06 -34.96 -1.59
C ALA A 198 -17.76 -36.26 -2.02
N ALA A 199 -17.03 -37.08 -2.77
CA ALA A 199 -17.48 -38.40 -3.19
C ALA A 199 -17.79 -39.28 -1.96
N ASP A 200 -18.92 -39.98 -1.97
CA ASP A 200 -19.38 -40.83 -0.86
C ASP A 200 -19.62 -42.26 -1.37
N LEU A 201 -18.68 -43.17 -1.07
CA LEU A 201 -18.78 -44.57 -1.48
C LEU A 201 -20.00 -45.26 -0.89
N TYR A 202 -20.43 -44.91 0.33
CA TYR A 202 -21.56 -45.54 0.98
C TYR A 202 -22.87 -45.18 0.28
N LYS A 203 -23.09 -43.90 -0.05
CA LYS A 203 -24.27 -43.46 -0.80
C LYS A 203 -24.35 -44.05 -2.19
N VAL A 204 -23.25 -44.06 -2.95
CA VAL A 204 -23.24 -44.65 -4.29
C VAL A 204 -23.45 -46.17 -4.22
N ALA A 205 -22.90 -46.84 -3.21
CA ALA A 205 -23.08 -48.29 -3.05
C ALA A 205 -24.51 -48.68 -2.63
N THR A 206 -25.19 -47.85 -1.85
CA THR A 206 -26.56 -48.07 -1.35
C THR A 206 -27.66 -47.48 -2.25
N GLY A 207 -27.30 -46.75 -3.31
CA GLY A 207 -28.27 -46.06 -4.17
C GLY A 207 -28.88 -44.79 -3.55
N GLY A 208 -28.28 -44.28 -2.46
CA GLY A 208 -28.66 -43.02 -1.82
C GLY A 208 -27.99 -41.78 -2.40
N GLU A 209 -27.12 -41.93 -3.40
CA GLU A 209 -26.54 -40.79 -4.12
C GLU A 209 -27.50 -40.28 -5.18
N ALA A 210 -27.78 -38.97 -5.15
CA ALA A 210 -28.68 -38.29 -6.07
C ALA A 210 -27.95 -37.58 -7.21
N ASP A 211 -26.65 -37.33 -7.03
CA ASP A 211 -25.80 -36.74 -8.06
C ASP A 211 -25.43 -37.77 -9.14
N ALA A 212 -25.88 -37.52 -10.37
CA ALA A 212 -25.60 -38.37 -11.52
C ALA A 212 -24.09 -38.44 -11.84
N ASP A 213 -23.31 -37.40 -11.51
CA ASP A 213 -21.86 -37.36 -11.71
C ASP A 213 -21.12 -38.47 -10.94
N TYR A 214 -21.71 -38.94 -9.84
CA TYR A 214 -21.15 -40.00 -9.00
C TYR A 214 -21.95 -41.30 -9.04
N ALA A 215 -23.25 -41.25 -9.28
CA ALA A 215 -24.10 -42.42 -9.33
C ALA A 215 -24.05 -43.16 -10.69
N ASP A 216 -23.92 -42.44 -11.81
CA ASP A 216 -23.85 -43.04 -13.14
C ASP A 216 -22.40 -43.39 -13.54
N PRO A 217 -22.09 -44.65 -13.92
CA PRO A 217 -20.74 -45.04 -14.33
C PRO A 217 -20.17 -44.25 -15.52
N VAL A 218 -21.00 -43.88 -16.50
CA VAL A 218 -20.55 -43.25 -17.74
C VAL A 218 -20.27 -41.76 -17.51
N GLU A 219 -21.15 -41.04 -16.81
CA GLU A 219 -20.91 -39.65 -16.44
C GLU A 219 -19.72 -39.52 -15.46
N PHE A 220 -19.61 -40.45 -14.50
CA PHE A 220 -18.46 -40.52 -13.60
C PHE A 220 -17.14 -40.60 -14.37
N PHE A 221 -16.99 -41.52 -15.33
CA PHE A 221 -15.76 -41.59 -16.13
C PHE A 221 -15.62 -40.42 -17.11
N ARG A 222 -16.71 -39.79 -17.56
CA ARG A 222 -16.69 -38.58 -18.40
C ARG A 222 -16.09 -37.37 -17.67
N ARG A 223 -16.41 -37.21 -16.39
CA ARG A 223 -15.90 -36.13 -15.52
C ARG A 223 -14.60 -36.47 -14.78
N THR A 224 -14.19 -37.74 -14.80
CA THR A 224 -12.93 -38.20 -14.18
C THR A 224 -11.75 -38.07 -15.14
N TYR A 225 -10.71 -37.33 -14.73
CA TYR A 225 -9.42 -37.38 -15.42
C TYR A 225 -8.64 -38.64 -14.99
N LEU A 226 -8.26 -39.47 -15.97
CA LEU A 226 -7.48 -40.69 -15.74
C LEU A 226 -6.00 -40.35 -15.53
N THR A 227 -5.63 -40.09 -14.28
CA THR A 227 -4.23 -39.93 -13.81
C THR A 227 -3.42 -41.22 -14.00
N GLU A 228 -2.09 -41.14 -14.04
CA GLU A 228 -1.20 -42.30 -14.13
C GLU A 228 -1.47 -43.30 -13.00
N GLY A 229 -1.60 -42.82 -11.75
CA GLY A 229 -1.95 -43.65 -10.60
C GLY A 229 -3.34 -44.30 -10.72
N LEU A 230 -4.34 -43.62 -11.31
CA LEU A 230 -5.66 -44.21 -11.54
C LEU A 230 -5.66 -45.19 -12.73
N ARG A 231 -4.88 -44.92 -13.78
CA ARG A 231 -4.68 -45.82 -14.93
C ARG A 231 -4.03 -47.13 -14.49
N ASP A 232 -2.98 -47.07 -13.67
CA ASP A 232 -2.33 -48.26 -13.11
C ASP A 232 -3.28 -49.05 -12.18
N LEU A 233 -4.01 -48.36 -11.29
CA LEU A 233 -5.02 -48.97 -10.43
C LEU A 233 -6.08 -49.73 -11.23
N ILE A 234 -6.70 -49.08 -12.21
CA ILE A 234 -7.72 -49.68 -13.07
C ILE A 234 -7.12 -50.83 -13.87
N GLY A 235 -5.94 -50.65 -14.48
CA GLY A 235 -5.30 -51.68 -15.30
C GLY A 235 -4.88 -52.93 -14.52
N ARG A 236 -4.52 -52.79 -13.23
CA ARG A 236 -4.30 -53.93 -12.31
C ARG A 236 -5.62 -54.59 -11.91
N ALA A 237 -6.61 -53.79 -11.52
CA ALA A 237 -7.92 -54.27 -11.11
C ALA A 237 -8.61 -55.08 -12.22
N VAL A 238 -8.61 -54.56 -13.45
CA VAL A 238 -9.19 -55.23 -14.62
C VAL A 238 -8.49 -56.56 -14.91
N ARG A 239 -7.16 -56.61 -14.86
CA ARG A 239 -6.40 -57.87 -15.02
C ARG A 239 -6.75 -58.89 -13.94
N ARG A 240 -6.75 -58.48 -12.66
CA ARG A 240 -7.11 -59.35 -11.53
C ARG A 240 -8.54 -59.89 -11.66
N LEU A 241 -9.50 -59.01 -11.93
CA LEU A 241 -10.92 -59.37 -12.12
C LEU A 241 -11.19 -60.19 -13.39
N SER A 242 -10.27 -60.17 -14.37
CA SER A 242 -10.33 -61.03 -15.57
C SER A 242 -9.63 -62.38 -15.39
N GLY A 243 -9.00 -62.63 -14.23
CA GLY A 243 -8.38 -63.91 -13.87
C GLY A 243 -6.86 -63.96 -14.02
N ASP A 244 -6.16 -62.84 -14.14
CA ASP A 244 -4.70 -62.80 -14.07
C ASP A 244 -4.23 -62.91 -12.61
N ASP A 245 -3.65 -64.06 -12.25
CA ASP A 245 -3.08 -64.30 -10.92
C ASP A 245 -1.71 -63.63 -10.69
N ASN A 246 -1.12 -63.01 -11.72
CA ASN A 246 0.07 -62.16 -11.57
C ASN A 246 -0.30 -60.70 -11.22
N ALA A 247 -1.58 -60.33 -11.33
CA ALA A 247 -2.06 -59.01 -10.95
C ALA A 247 -2.30 -58.91 -9.44
N SER A 248 -1.96 -57.76 -8.86
CA SER A 248 -2.00 -57.50 -7.43
C SER A 248 -3.38 -57.79 -6.80
N PRO A 249 -3.53 -58.74 -5.86
CA PRO A 249 -4.82 -59.10 -5.29
C PRO A 249 -5.29 -58.14 -4.20
N VAL A 250 -4.36 -57.45 -3.53
CA VAL A 250 -4.64 -56.48 -2.47
C VAL A 250 -3.94 -55.16 -2.81
N ILE A 251 -4.68 -54.06 -2.73
CA ILE A 251 -4.20 -52.71 -3.01
C ILE A 251 -4.49 -51.80 -1.82
N ASN A 252 -3.46 -51.10 -1.34
CA ASN A 252 -3.57 -50.12 -0.26
C ASN A 252 -3.63 -48.71 -0.86
N LEU A 253 -4.80 -48.07 -0.75
CA LEU A 253 -5.03 -46.70 -1.16
C LEU A 253 -4.57 -45.75 -0.04
N GLN A 254 -3.30 -45.38 -0.09
CA GLN A 254 -2.72 -44.35 0.77
C GLN A 254 -2.76 -42.99 0.06
N THR A 255 -3.13 -41.95 0.80
CA THR A 255 -2.94 -40.54 0.39
C THR A 255 -2.33 -39.81 1.57
N ASN A 256 -1.36 -38.93 1.32
CA ASN A 256 -0.82 -38.08 2.37
C ASN A 256 -1.90 -37.12 2.88
N PHE A 257 -2.50 -36.29 2.01
CA PHE A 257 -3.63 -35.43 2.38
C PHE A 257 -4.61 -35.19 1.22
N GLY A 258 -5.85 -35.69 1.38
CA GLY A 258 -7.06 -35.24 0.66
C GLY A 258 -7.28 -35.68 -0.81
N GLY A 259 -8.44 -36.29 -1.07
CA GLY A 259 -9.15 -36.18 -2.36
C GLY A 259 -9.08 -37.36 -3.36
N GLY A 260 -8.22 -38.36 -3.15
CA GLY A 260 -8.02 -39.45 -4.13
C GLY A 260 -8.70 -40.80 -3.83
N LYS A 261 -8.74 -41.23 -2.56
CA LYS A 261 -9.07 -42.62 -2.17
C LYS A 261 -10.48 -43.04 -2.60
N THR A 262 -11.50 -42.33 -2.14
CA THR A 262 -12.92 -42.65 -2.38
C THR A 262 -13.27 -42.55 -3.86
N HIS A 263 -12.67 -41.61 -4.61
CA HIS A 263 -12.82 -41.50 -6.07
C HIS A 263 -12.20 -42.71 -6.81
N SER A 264 -11.05 -43.17 -6.34
CA SER A 264 -10.41 -44.40 -6.84
C SER A 264 -11.25 -45.65 -6.54
N MET A 265 -11.83 -45.75 -5.34
CA MET A 265 -12.77 -46.84 -4.99
C MET A 265 -14.04 -46.80 -5.84
N LEU A 266 -14.62 -45.63 -6.09
CA LEU A 266 -15.78 -45.48 -6.98
C LEU A 266 -15.47 -45.91 -8.42
N SER A 267 -14.25 -45.63 -8.90
CA SER A 267 -13.81 -46.12 -10.21
C SER A 267 -13.86 -47.65 -10.28
N LEU A 268 -13.41 -48.34 -9.23
CA LEU A 268 -13.50 -49.81 -9.14
C LEU A 268 -14.95 -50.31 -8.99
N TRP A 269 -15.77 -49.63 -8.19
CA TRP A 269 -17.20 -49.93 -7.99
C TRP A 269 -18.00 -49.87 -9.30
N HIS A 270 -17.73 -48.85 -10.11
CA HIS A 270 -18.38 -48.60 -11.39
C HIS A 270 -17.93 -49.55 -12.50
N LEU A 271 -16.63 -49.87 -12.56
CA LEU A 271 -16.14 -50.89 -13.51
C LEU A 271 -16.74 -52.28 -13.26
N ALA A 272 -16.95 -52.63 -11.99
CA ALA A 272 -17.55 -53.89 -11.59
C ALA A 272 -19.06 -54.04 -11.95
N VAL A 273 -19.72 -52.98 -12.42
CA VAL A 273 -21.05 -53.07 -13.04
C VAL A 273 -21.03 -53.97 -14.28
N GLY A 274 -19.92 -53.99 -15.02
CA GLY A 274 -19.78 -54.81 -16.23
C GLY A 274 -20.41 -54.22 -17.49
N LEU A 275 -20.49 -52.89 -17.60
CA LEU A 275 -21.05 -52.21 -18.78
C LEU A 275 -20.26 -52.54 -20.08
N PRO A 276 -20.91 -52.51 -21.25
CA PRO A 276 -20.22 -52.55 -22.54
C PRO A 276 -19.10 -51.51 -22.64
N ILE A 277 -17.94 -51.93 -23.17
CA ILE A 277 -16.76 -51.06 -23.26
C ILE A 277 -17.02 -49.78 -24.07
N GLY A 278 -17.90 -49.86 -25.08
CA GLY A 278 -18.25 -48.74 -25.96
C GLY A 278 -19.06 -47.61 -25.31
N ASP A 279 -19.60 -47.84 -24.10
CA ASP A 279 -20.39 -46.84 -23.37
C ASP A 279 -19.49 -45.85 -22.60
N PHE A 280 -18.26 -46.25 -22.27
CA PHE A 280 -17.29 -45.40 -21.56
C PHE A 280 -16.63 -44.35 -22.49
N PRO A 281 -16.05 -43.26 -21.94
CA PRO A 281 -15.26 -42.30 -22.73
C PRO A 281 -14.01 -42.93 -23.37
N GLN A 282 -13.57 -42.40 -24.52
CA GLN A 282 -12.47 -42.94 -25.34
C GLN A 282 -11.23 -43.37 -24.55
N ASP A 283 -10.63 -42.48 -23.75
CA ASP A 283 -9.46 -42.78 -22.89
C ASP A 283 -9.68 -43.97 -21.96
N THR A 284 -10.91 -44.16 -21.48
CA THR A 284 -11.30 -45.29 -20.63
C THR A 284 -11.43 -46.55 -21.48
N GLN A 285 -12.03 -46.48 -22.68
CA GLN A 285 -12.10 -47.62 -23.60
C GLN A 285 -10.71 -48.14 -23.96
N GLU A 286 -9.76 -47.24 -24.24
CA GLU A 286 -8.37 -47.60 -24.58
C GLU A 286 -7.67 -48.30 -23.41
N LEU A 287 -7.79 -47.75 -22.20
CA LEU A 287 -7.24 -48.36 -20.98
C LEU A 287 -7.84 -49.74 -20.69
N LEU A 288 -9.17 -49.87 -20.77
CA LEU A 288 -9.89 -51.11 -20.53
C LEU A 288 -9.54 -52.17 -21.58
N SER A 289 -9.44 -51.79 -22.85
CA SER A 289 -9.01 -52.67 -23.94
C SER A 289 -7.59 -53.18 -23.73
N ALA A 290 -6.65 -52.28 -23.43
CA ALA A 290 -5.24 -52.62 -23.17
C ALA A 290 -5.06 -53.51 -21.93
N SER A 291 -6.00 -53.47 -20.98
CA SER A 291 -5.96 -54.24 -19.73
C SER A 291 -6.72 -55.56 -19.78
N GLY A 292 -7.38 -55.89 -20.90
CA GLY A 292 -8.14 -57.13 -21.07
C GLY A 292 -9.52 -57.13 -20.41
N TYR A 293 -10.22 -55.99 -20.40
CA TYR A 293 -11.57 -55.87 -19.81
C TYR A 293 -12.61 -56.80 -20.45
N LEU A 294 -13.36 -57.49 -19.59
CA LEU A 294 -14.51 -58.31 -19.97
C LEU A 294 -15.80 -57.65 -19.42
N PRO A 295 -16.80 -57.34 -20.26
CA PRO A 295 -18.07 -56.76 -19.82
C PRO A 295 -18.94 -57.85 -19.15
N ARG A 296 -18.55 -58.22 -17.92
CA ARG A 296 -19.26 -59.15 -17.05
C ARG A 296 -19.53 -58.48 -15.70
N LYS A 297 -20.70 -58.75 -15.12
CA LYS A 297 -21.01 -58.31 -13.75
C LYS A 297 -20.04 -58.97 -12.77
N VAL A 298 -19.42 -58.17 -11.92
CA VAL A 298 -18.53 -58.59 -10.83
C VAL A 298 -19.29 -58.36 -9.51
N ASN A 299 -19.12 -59.24 -8.53
CA ASN A 299 -19.73 -59.05 -7.21
C ASN A 299 -19.03 -57.90 -6.47
N ARG A 300 -19.77 -57.09 -5.71
CA ARG A 300 -19.23 -55.84 -5.15
C ARG A 300 -19.54 -55.72 -3.67
N VAL A 301 -18.53 -55.40 -2.89
CA VAL A 301 -18.64 -55.08 -1.46
C VAL A 301 -18.10 -53.67 -1.24
N ALA A 302 -18.84 -52.84 -0.51
CA ALA A 302 -18.42 -51.52 -0.06
C ALA A 302 -18.71 -51.39 1.44
N ILE A 303 -17.64 -51.34 2.24
CA ILE A 303 -17.68 -51.16 3.68
C ILE A 303 -17.04 -49.82 3.99
N VAL A 304 -17.78 -48.91 4.61
CA VAL A 304 -17.27 -47.60 5.03
C VAL A 304 -17.31 -47.53 6.55
N GLY A 305 -16.13 -47.45 7.19
CA GLY A 305 -15.97 -47.61 8.63
C GLY A 305 -16.71 -46.59 9.50
N ASN A 306 -17.00 -45.40 8.95
CA ASN A 306 -17.81 -44.37 9.62
C ASN A 306 -19.32 -44.67 9.60
N HIS A 307 -19.80 -45.56 8.73
CA HIS A 307 -21.21 -45.95 8.61
C HIS A 307 -21.52 -47.33 9.20
N LEU A 308 -20.53 -48.21 9.34
CA LEU A 308 -20.72 -49.53 9.95
C LEU A 308 -20.83 -49.41 11.49
N SER A 309 -21.97 -49.82 12.05
CA SER A 309 -22.20 -49.76 13.49
C SER A 309 -21.48 -50.90 14.25
N PRO A 310 -20.59 -50.60 15.22
CA PRO A 310 -19.96 -51.61 16.08
C PRO A 310 -20.94 -52.38 16.98
N ALA A 311 -22.16 -51.88 17.13
CA ALA A 311 -23.23 -52.54 17.88
C ALA A 311 -23.99 -53.59 17.04
N GLY A 312 -23.70 -53.71 15.74
CA GLY A 312 -24.43 -54.55 14.79
C GLY A 312 -25.75 -53.94 14.30
N ILE A 313 -26.17 -54.36 13.11
CA ILE A 313 -27.33 -53.84 12.36
C ILE A 313 -28.26 -54.99 11.93
N VAL A 314 -29.56 -54.71 11.82
CA VAL A 314 -30.52 -55.61 11.16
C VAL A 314 -30.71 -55.13 9.73
N LYS A 315 -30.53 -56.03 8.77
CA LYS A 315 -30.68 -55.79 7.33
C LYS A 315 -32.15 -55.83 6.91
N GLU A 316 -32.44 -55.36 5.70
CA GLU A 316 -33.82 -55.30 5.16
C GLU A 316 -34.46 -56.69 5.02
N ASP A 317 -33.65 -57.74 4.81
CA ASP A 317 -34.08 -59.14 4.77
C ASP A 317 -34.26 -59.78 6.17
N GLY A 318 -34.04 -59.01 7.25
CA GLY A 318 -34.10 -59.46 8.64
C GLY A 318 -32.80 -60.06 9.18
N THR A 319 -31.74 -60.18 8.37
CA THR A 319 -30.44 -60.71 8.81
C THR A 319 -29.82 -59.80 9.87
N ARG A 320 -29.47 -60.36 11.03
CA ARG A 320 -28.71 -59.65 12.07
C ARG A 320 -27.22 -59.80 11.78
N VAL A 321 -26.58 -58.74 11.31
CA VAL A 321 -25.13 -58.66 11.08
C VAL A 321 -24.48 -57.92 12.24
N ASN A 322 -23.47 -58.51 12.88
CA ASN A 322 -22.80 -57.88 14.02
C ASN A 322 -21.40 -57.33 13.67
N THR A 323 -20.72 -57.94 12.71
CA THR A 323 -19.28 -57.76 12.45
C THR A 323 -18.97 -57.34 11.01
N ILE A 324 -17.73 -56.87 10.78
CA ILE A 324 -17.25 -56.50 9.45
C ILE A 324 -17.17 -57.70 8.47
N TRP A 325 -16.94 -58.92 8.97
CA TRP A 325 -16.96 -60.13 8.13
C TRP A 325 -18.38 -60.61 7.83
N GLY A 326 -19.31 -60.47 8.77
CA GLY A 326 -20.74 -60.67 8.51
C GLY A 326 -21.26 -59.69 7.46
N GLU A 327 -20.84 -58.43 7.51
CA GLU A 327 -21.19 -57.40 6.52
C GLU A 327 -20.67 -57.75 5.12
N LEU A 328 -19.40 -58.15 5.02
CA LEU A 328 -18.78 -58.59 3.77
C LEU A 328 -19.53 -59.75 3.13
N ALA A 329 -19.86 -60.77 3.94
CA ALA A 329 -20.56 -61.96 3.45
C ALA A 329 -22.00 -61.68 3.03
N TRP A 330 -22.71 -60.84 3.78
CA TRP A 330 -24.05 -60.39 3.43
C TRP A 330 -24.06 -59.56 2.13
N GLN A 331 -23.05 -58.71 1.89
CA GLN A 331 -22.97 -57.96 0.63
C GLN A 331 -22.59 -58.85 -0.58
N LEU A 332 -21.84 -59.94 -0.40
CA LEU A 332 -21.51 -60.88 -1.49
C LEU A 332 -22.68 -61.78 -1.90
N GLY A 333 -23.46 -62.26 -0.92
CA GLY A 333 -24.45 -63.33 -1.13
C GLY A 333 -25.78 -63.19 -0.40
N GLY A 334 -26.09 -62.03 0.18
CA GLY A 334 -27.28 -61.84 1.01
C GLY A 334 -27.28 -62.75 2.24
N ALA A 335 -28.47 -63.20 2.65
CA ALA A 335 -28.63 -64.16 3.73
C ALA A 335 -27.85 -65.48 3.50
N ASP A 336 -27.79 -66.00 2.27
CA ASP A 336 -27.09 -67.25 1.95
C ASP A 336 -25.56 -67.10 2.12
N GLY A 337 -25.00 -65.97 1.68
CA GLY A 337 -23.60 -65.65 1.89
C GLY A 337 -23.27 -65.43 3.38
N TYR A 338 -24.16 -64.74 4.10
CA TYR A 338 -24.03 -64.54 5.54
C TYR A 338 -24.03 -65.87 6.32
N GLU A 339 -24.86 -66.85 5.96
CA GLU A 339 -24.96 -68.12 6.70
C GLU A 339 -23.62 -68.88 6.75
N ILE A 340 -22.78 -68.77 5.72
CA ILE A 340 -21.41 -69.34 5.68
C ILE A 340 -20.54 -68.82 6.84
N VAL A 341 -20.73 -67.56 7.25
CA VAL A 341 -19.98 -66.93 8.36
C VAL A 341 -20.83 -66.68 9.61
N ALA A 342 -22.12 -67.05 9.62
CA ALA A 342 -23.08 -66.67 10.67
C ALA A 342 -22.70 -67.18 12.07
N ARG A 343 -21.91 -68.26 12.17
CA ARG A 343 -21.33 -68.68 13.44
C ARG A 343 -20.24 -67.69 13.91
N ALA A 344 -19.30 -67.35 13.04
CA ALA A 344 -18.19 -66.45 13.34
C ALA A 344 -18.67 -65.03 13.68
N ASP A 345 -19.72 -64.54 13.01
CA ASP A 345 -20.37 -63.26 13.34
C ASP A 345 -21.00 -63.28 14.76
N ARG A 346 -21.76 -64.34 15.09
CA ARG A 346 -22.37 -64.51 16.43
C ARG A 346 -21.36 -64.73 17.55
N ASP A 347 -20.35 -65.56 17.30
CA ASP A 347 -19.26 -65.87 18.24
C ASP A 347 -18.25 -64.70 18.32
N ARG A 348 -18.42 -63.65 17.49
CA ARG A 348 -17.61 -62.42 17.40
C ARG A 348 -16.11 -62.64 17.16
N THR A 349 -15.76 -63.72 16.47
CA THR A 349 -14.38 -64.08 16.12
C THR A 349 -14.20 -64.29 14.61
N HIS A 350 -12.97 -64.30 14.12
CA HIS A 350 -12.70 -64.33 12.69
C HIS A 350 -13.18 -65.64 12.00
N PRO A 351 -13.70 -65.58 10.76
CA PRO A 351 -14.31 -66.73 10.07
C PRO A 351 -13.35 -67.85 9.63
N GLY A 352 -12.04 -67.60 9.57
CA GLY A 352 -11.06 -68.62 9.18
C GLY A 352 -11.26 -69.11 7.74
N GLU A 353 -11.23 -70.43 7.53
CA GLU A 353 -11.35 -71.09 6.21
C GLU A 353 -12.67 -70.75 5.48
N ALA A 354 -13.76 -70.57 6.22
CA ALA A 354 -15.07 -70.22 5.66
C ALA A 354 -15.07 -68.90 4.86
N LEU A 355 -14.11 -68.00 5.13
CA LEU A 355 -13.90 -66.79 4.33
C LEU A 355 -13.36 -67.10 2.93
N HIS A 356 -12.48 -68.11 2.80
CA HIS A 356 -11.96 -68.52 1.50
C HIS A 356 -13.04 -69.19 0.66
N ASP A 357 -13.83 -70.09 1.26
CA ASP A 357 -14.98 -70.74 0.60
C ASP A 357 -15.99 -69.72 0.08
N LEU A 358 -16.35 -68.73 0.90
CA LEU A 358 -17.21 -67.60 0.52
C LEU A 358 -16.63 -66.83 -0.68
N LEU A 359 -15.34 -66.49 -0.66
CA LEU A 359 -14.71 -65.76 -1.77
C LEU A 359 -14.63 -66.58 -3.05
N VAL A 360 -14.38 -67.89 -2.96
CA VAL A 360 -14.38 -68.81 -4.11
C VAL A 360 -15.78 -68.91 -4.72
N LEU A 361 -16.82 -69.06 -3.89
CA LEU A 361 -18.21 -69.16 -4.33
C LEU A 361 -18.69 -67.89 -5.05
N HIS A 362 -18.24 -66.71 -4.61
CA HIS A 362 -18.66 -65.41 -5.13
C HIS A 362 -17.62 -64.73 -6.05
N SER A 363 -16.62 -65.46 -6.57
CA SER A 363 -15.67 -64.92 -7.56
C SER A 363 -16.30 -64.80 -8.96
N PRO A 364 -16.02 -63.72 -9.74
CA PRO A 364 -15.14 -62.59 -9.43
C PRO A 364 -15.81 -61.57 -8.49
N ALA A 365 -15.02 -60.97 -7.61
CA ALA A 365 -15.49 -59.96 -6.66
C ALA A 365 -14.49 -58.81 -6.48
N VAL A 366 -15.02 -57.59 -6.26
CA VAL A 366 -14.27 -56.44 -5.76
C VAL A 366 -14.76 -56.07 -4.36
N ILE A 367 -13.82 -55.93 -3.43
CA ILE A 367 -14.06 -55.62 -2.03
C ILE A 367 -13.39 -54.30 -1.71
N LEU A 368 -14.19 -53.30 -1.32
CA LEU A 368 -13.76 -51.95 -1.03
C LEU A 368 -13.98 -51.68 0.47
N ILE A 369 -12.92 -51.36 1.21
CA ILE A 369 -12.99 -51.04 2.64
C ILE A 369 -12.42 -49.64 2.86
N ASP A 370 -13.30 -48.64 2.97
CA ASP A 370 -12.97 -47.25 3.24
C ASP A 370 -13.00 -46.97 4.76
N GLU A 371 -12.05 -46.17 5.24
CA GLU A 371 -11.90 -45.74 6.63
C GLU A 371 -11.94 -46.87 7.70
N TRP A 372 -11.29 -48.01 7.46
CA TRP A 372 -11.22 -49.14 8.41
C TRP A 372 -10.66 -48.72 9.78
N VAL A 373 -9.67 -47.81 9.82
CA VAL A 373 -9.12 -47.26 11.07
C VAL A 373 -10.20 -46.59 11.92
N ALA A 374 -11.18 -45.92 11.30
CA ALA A 374 -12.27 -45.25 12.00
C ALA A 374 -13.27 -46.23 12.63
N TYR A 375 -13.47 -47.40 12.02
CA TYR A 375 -14.21 -48.51 12.64
C TYR A 375 -13.39 -49.14 13.78
N ALA A 376 -12.15 -49.54 13.51
CA ALA A 376 -11.30 -50.25 14.47
C ALA A 376 -11.05 -49.45 15.77
N ARG A 377 -10.83 -48.13 15.70
CA ARG A 377 -10.63 -47.28 16.89
C ARG A 377 -11.84 -47.27 17.85
N SER A 378 -13.04 -47.57 17.36
CA SER A 378 -14.27 -47.59 18.18
C SER A 378 -14.38 -48.82 19.09
N LEU A 379 -13.60 -49.88 18.80
CA LEU A 379 -13.55 -51.13 19.56
C LEU A 379 -12.45 -51.12 20.64
N VAL A 380 -11.60 -50.10 20.69
CA VAL A 380 -10.47 -50.03 21.65
C VAL A 380 -11.02 -49.97 23.08
N GLY A 381 -10.75 -51.03 23.85
CA GLY A 381 -11.22 -51.18 25.23
C GLY A 381 -12.72 -51.46 25.38
N ARG A 382 -13.38 -51.99 24.33
CA ARG A 382 -14.85 -52.16 24.25
C ARG A 382 -15.28 -53.56 23.80
N ASP A 383 -14.86 -54.58 24.55
CA ASP A 383 -15.19 -55.98 24.30
C ASP A 383 -16.69 -56.33 24.49
N ASP A 384 -17.49 -55.40 25.04
CA ASP A 384 -18.94 -55.54 25.16
C ASP A 384 -19.68 -55.44 23.80
N LEU A 385 -19.06 -54.78 22.81
CA LEU A 385 -19.66 -54.48 21.50
C LEU A 385 -19.77 -55.72 20.60
N ALA A 386 -20.77 -55.70 19.71
CA ALA A 386 -21.11 -56.84 18.86
C ALA A 386 -20.08 -57.09 17.74
N GLY A 387 -19.33 -56.06 17.34
CA GLY A 387 -18.33 -56.09 16.25
C GLY A 387 -17.05 -56.90 16.49
N GLY A 388 -16.92 -57.58 17.63
CA GLY A 388 -15.71 -58.31 18.02
C GLY A 388 -14.69 -57.44 18.76
N THR A 389 -13.61 -58.06 19.22
CA THR A 389 -12.55 -57.34 19.94
C THR A 389 -11.75 -56.45 19.01
N PHE A 390 -10.98 -55.53 19.58
CA PHE A 390 -9.99 -54.75 18.82
C PHE A 390 -8.94 -55.65 18.16
N ASP A 391 -8.49 -56.71 18.84
CA ASP A 391 -7.46 -57.62 18.32
C ASP A 391 -7.97 -58.48 17.14
N ASP A 392 -9.23 -58.93 17.19
CA ASP A 392 -9.87 -59.70 16.11
C ASP A 392 -9.91 -58.94 14.78
N GLN A 393 -9.93 -57.59 14.79
CA GLN A 393 -9.89 -56.78 13.57
C GLN A 393 -8.60 -57.01 12.76
N PHE A 394 -7.46 -57.14 13.43
CA PHE A 394 -6.16 -57.36 12.77
C PHE A 394 -6.01 -58.80 12.30
N THR A 395 -6.52 -59.76 13.08
CA THR A 395 -6.57 -61.17 12.70
C THR A 395 -7.47 -61.38 11.48
N PHE A 396 -8.64 -60.73 11.45
CA PHE A 396 -9.51 -60.72 10.27
C PHE A 396 -8.86 -60.01 9.08
N ALA A 397 -8.19 -58.87 9.28
CA ALA A 397 -7.46 -58.21 8.19
C ALA A 397 -6.39 -59.12 7.56
N GLN A 398 -5.63 -59.84 8.38
CA GLN A 398 -4.65 -60.82 7.90
C GLN A 398 -5.35 -61.95 7.13
N ALA A 399 -6.37 -62.57 7.72
CA ALA A 399 -7.12 -63.67 7.09
C ALA A 399 -7.75 -63.24 5.75
N LEU A 400 -8.33 -62.04 5.67
CA LEU A 400 -8.92 -61.49 4.46
C LEU A 400 -7.87 -61.25 3.37
N THR A 401 -6.72 -60.66 3.71
CA THR A 401 -5.65 -60.41 2.71
C THR A 401 -5.07 -61.71 2.13
N GLU A 402 -4.87 -62.75 2.94
CA GLU A 402 -4.41 -64.06 2.45
C GLU A 402 -5.51 -64.82 1.68
N ALA A 403 -6.77 -64.75 2.12
CA ALA A 403 -7.89 -65.39 1.40
C ALA A 403 -8.10 -64.76 0.00
N VAL A 404 -8.06 -63.43 -0.12
CA VAL A 404 -8.17 -62.72 -1.41
C VAL A 404 -6.97 -63.00 -2.34
N LYS A 405 -5.78 -63.14 -1.77
CA LYS A 405 -4.58 -63.56 -2.51
C LYS A 405 -4.69 -64.99 -3.03
N GLY A 406 -5.28 -65.90 -2.24
CA GLY A 406 -5.53 -67.29 -2.63
C GLY A 406 -6.66 -67.50 -3.64
N THR A 407 -7.62 -66.56 -3.75
CA THR A 407 -8.79 -66.72 -4.64
C THR A 407 -8.65 -65.90 -5.93
N SER A 408 -8.48 -66.59 -7.06
CA SER A 408 -8.44 -65.96 -8.39
C SER A 408 -9.72 -65.18 -8.70
N GLY A 409 -9.61 -64.06 -9.42
CA GLY A 409 -10.74 -63.20 -9.76
C GLY A 409 -11.22 -62.25 -8.65
N VAL A 410 -10.61 -62.26 -7.46
CA VAL A 410 -10.97 -61.39 -6.33
C VAL A 410 -9.93 -60.29 -6.12
N LEU A 411 -10.41 -59.06 -5.92
CA LEU A 411 -9.62 -57.86 -5.64
C LEU A 411 -10.06 -57.19 -4.33
N LEU A 412 -9.12 -56.80 -3.49
CA LEU A 412 -9.36 -56.05 -2.25
C LEU A 412 -8.66 -54.68 -2.31
N ALA A 413 -9.41 -53.60 -2.24
CA ALA A 413 -8.90 -52.24 -2.08
C ALA A 413 -9.25 -51.70 -0.70
N ILE A 414 -8.23 -51.32 0.07
CA ILE A 414 -8.39 -50.80 1.44
C ILE A 414 -7.85 -49.37 1.48
N SER A 415 -8.56 -48.44 2.11
CA SER A 415 -7.99 -47.15 2.45
C SER A 415 -7.32 -47.20 3.83
N ILE A 416 -6.08 -46.77 3.93
CA ILE A 416 -5.41 -46.56 5.22
C ILE A 416 -4.70 -45.20 5.16
N PRO A 417 -4.86 -44.33 6.19
CA PRO A 417 -4.07 -43.09 6.29
C PRO A 417 -2.57 -43.35 6.14
N ALA A 418 -1.87 -42.39 5.51
CA ALA A 418 -0.42 -42.38 5.52
C ALA A 418 0.08 -41.91 6.90
N SER A 419 1.15 -42.51 7.40
CA SER A 419 1.88 -41.99 8.57
C SER A 419 3.09 -41.21 8.07
N GLU A 420 3.05 -39.89 8.14
CA GLU A 420 4.20 -39.04 7.83
C GLU A 420 5.24 -39.07 8.97
N THR A 421 5.99 -40.16 9.07
CA THR A 421 7.37 -40.18 9.59
C THR A 421 8.10 -41.46 9.20
N GLY A 422 9.36 -41.32 8.76
CA GLY A 422 10.34 -42.41 8.67
C GLY A 422 11.15 -42.61 9.96
N ASP A 423 10.68 -42.02 11.07
CA ASP A 423 11.37 -41.96 12.36
C ASP A 423 10.35 -42.20 13.49
N ASP A 424 10.49 -43.31 14.21
CA ASP A 424 9.56 -43.80 15.24
C ASP A 424 9.54 -42.94 16.54
N THR A 425 10.28 -41.81 16.57
CA THR A 425 10.67 -41.12 17.82
C THR A 425 9.95 -39.81 18.13
N GLN A 426 9.22 -39.20 17.19
CA GLN A 426 8.43 -37.98 17.44
C GLN A 426 7.01 -38.06 16.89
N ILE A 427 6.04 -37.73 17.74
CA ILE A 427 4.62 -37.62 17.38
C ILE A 427 4.33 -36.16 17.00
N VAL A 428 4.05 -35.91 15.73
CA VAL A 428 3.57 -34.60 15.26
C VAL A 428 2.11 -34.42 15.67
N THR A 429 1.79 -33.27 16.29
CA THR A 429 0.50 -33.02 16.94
C THR A 429 -0.72 -33.10 16.00
N GLY A 430 -0.57 -32.72 14.73
CA GLY A 430 -1.70 -32.71 13.77
C GLY A 430 -2.22 -34.10 13.38
N ASN A 431 -1.33 -35.09 13.23
CA ASN A 431 -1.72 -36.46 12.83
C ASN A 431 -2.61 -37.15 13.88
N ALA A 432 -2.51 -36.73 15.15
CA ALA A 432 -3.30 -37.30 16.23
C ALA A 432 -4.79 -36.94 16.12
N GLU A 433 -5.15 -35.73 15.68
CA GLU A 433 -6.56 -35.34 15.55
C GLU A 433 -7.25 -36.03 14.36
N GLU A 434 -6.57 -36.16 13.21
CA GLU A 434 -7.14 -36.77 12.00
C GLU A 434 -7.57 -38.23 12.22
N VAL A 435 -6.76 -39.04 12.92
CA VAL A 435 -7.12 -40.44 13.23
C VAL A 435 -7.99 -40.61 14.48
N GLY A 436 -8.24 -39.55 15.26
CA GLY A 436 -9.08 -39.60 16.47
C GLY A 436 -8.33 -40.02 17.74
N GLY A 437 -7.18 -39.40 17.99
CA GLY A 437 -6.39 -39.53 19.21
C GLY A 437 -5.52 -40.79 19.28
N THR A 438 -5.11 -41.13 20.51
CA THR A 438 -4.23 -42.27 20.82
C THR A 438 -4.79 -43.61 20.31
N HIS A 439 -6.09 -43.84 20.46
CA HIS A 439 -6.76 -45.05 19.96
C HIS A 439 -6.71 -45.16 18.44
N GLY A 440 -6.82 -44.02 17.73
CA GLY A 440 -6.67 -43.94 16.29
C GLY A 440 -5.25 -44.27 15.81
N LEU A 441 -4.23 -43.74 16.51
CA LEU A 441 -2.82 -44.01 16.22
C LEU A 441 -2.46 -45.48 16.44
N GLU A 442 -2.98 -46.12 17.49
CA GLU A 442 -2.76 -47.56 17.73
C GLU A 442 -3.43 -48.43 16.65
N ALA A 443 -4.69 -48.11 16.32
CA ALA A 443 -5.42 -48.79 15.25
C ALA A 443 -4.70 -48.66 13.89
N LEU A 444 -4.21 -47.47 13.56
CA LEU A 444 -3.43 -47.20 12.36
C LEU A 444 -2.15 -48.04 12.32
N LYS A 445 -1.32 -47.99 13.36
CA LYS A 445 -0.02 -48.68 13.41
C LYS A 445 -0.17 -50.19 13.24
N ARG A 446 -1.19 -50.79 13.86
CA ARG A 446 -1.47 -52.23 13.76
C ARG A 446 -2.04 -52.62 12.37
N LEU A 447 -3.02 -51.89 11.83
CA LEU A 447 -3.57 -52.17 10.48
C LEU A 447 -2.50 -52.00 9.37
N GLN A 448 -1.70 -50.93 9.43
CA GLN A 448 -0.58 -50.72 8.49
C GLN A 448 0.39 -51.91 8.49
N ASN A 449 0.76 -52.42 9.68
CA ASN A 449 1.71 -53.54 9.81
C ASN A 449 1.21 -54.86 9.21
N VAL A 450 -0.10 -55.10 9.22
CA VAL A 450 -0.71 -56.27 8.56
C VAL A 450 -0.75 -56.05 7.05
N VAL A 451 -1.37 -54.97 6.60
CA VAL A 451 -1.68 -54.74 5.18
C VAL A 451 -0.42 -54.50 4.34
N ARG A 452 0.60 -53.79 4.87
CA ARG A 452 1.87 -53.50 4.16
C ARG A 452 2.68 -54.75 3.77
N ARG A 453 2.40 -55.92 4.35
CA ARG A 453 3.09 -57.17 4.00
C ARG A 453 2.58 -57.83 2.71
N VAL A 454 1.34 -57.53 2.32
CA VAL A 454 0.63 -58.24 1.23
C VAL A 454 0.13 -57.27 0.15
N ALA A 455 -0.18 -56.03 0.52
CA ALA A 455 -0.78 -55.05 -0.38
C ALA A 455 0.26 -54.24 -1.15
N ASP A 456 0.00 -54.03 -2.45
CA ASP A 456 0.72 -53.04 -3.24
C ASP A 456 0.28 -51.62 -2.84
N GLN A 457 1.26 -50.70 -2.76
CA GLN A 457 1.00 -49.30 -2.48
C GLN A 457 0.58 -48.57 -3.76
N TRP A 458 -0.62 -48.01 -3.76
CA TRP A 458 -1.08 -47.10 -4.79
C TRP A 458 -0.40 -45.74 -4.68
N ARG A 459 -0.14 -45.09 -5.83
CA ARG A 459 0.45 -43.74 -5.88
C ARG A 459 -0.65 -42.70 -6.12
N PRO A 460 -0.75 -41.65 -5.29
CA PRO A 460 -1.64 -40.53 -5.56
C PRO A 460 -1.20 -39.73 -6.79
N ALA A 461 -2.13 -38.94 -7.34
CA ALA A 461 -1.88 -38.04 -8.45
C ALA A 461 -0.79 -37.00 -8.12
N SER A 462 0.02 -36.67 -9.12
CA SER A 462 1.03 -35.62 -9.05
C SER A 462 0.43 -34.21 -9.12
N SER A 463 1.22 -33.20 -8.75
CA SER A 463 0.85 -31.78 -8.94
C SER A 463 0.59 -31.45 -10.42
N ASP A 464 1.36 -32.03 -11.34
CA ASP A 464 1.21 -31.87 -12.79
C ASP A 464 -0.06 -32.53 -13.36
N GLU A 465 -0.76 -33.37 -12.60
CA GLU A 465 -2.05 -33.93 -12.98
C GLU A 465 -3.23 -33.18 -12.32
N ALA A 466 -2.96 -32.41 -11.27
CA ALA A 466 -3.98 -31.73 -10.49
C ALA A 466 -4.75 -30.69 -11.30
N TYR A 467 -4.09 -29.95 -12.20
CA TYR A 467 -4.77 -29.03 -13.12
C TYR A 467 -5.63 -29.77 -14.17
N HIS A 468 -5.24 -30.98 -14.59
CA HIS A 468 -6.05 -31.78 -15.51
C HIS A 468 -7.36 -32.25 -14.85
N ILE A 469 -7.29 -32.66 -13.57
CA ILE A 469 -8.48 -32.98 -12.76
C ILE A 469 -9.42 -31.76 -12.67
N VAL A 470 -8.88 -30.58 -12.33
CA VAL A 470 -9.68 -29.35 -12.23
C VAL A 470 -10.30 -28.96 -13.58
N LYS A 471 -9.53 -29.05 -14.66
CA LYS A 471 -10.03 -28.75 -16.01
C LYS A 471 -11.16 -29.68 -16.44
N GLN A 472 -10.99 -30.99 -16.29
CA GLN A 472 -11.99 -32.00 -16.65
C GLN A 472 -13.32 -31.78 -15.93
N ARG A 473 -13.24 -31.37 -14.65
CA ARG A 473 -14.38 -31.25 -13.76
C ARG A 473 -15.09 -29.90 -13.81
N LEU A 474 -14.43 -28.83 -14.28
CA LEU A 474 -15.02 -27.49 -14.33
C LEU A 474 -15.40 -27.05 -15.76
N PHE A 475 -14.84 -27.66 -16.80
CA PHE A 475 -15.01 -27.24 -18.21
C PHE A 475 -15.37 -28.39 -19.15
N THR A 476 -16.11 -28.06 -20.21
CA THR A 476 -16.40 -28.99 -21.30
C THR A 476 -15.14 -29.33 -22.10
N GLN A 477 -15.13 -30.46 -22.82
CA GLN A 477 -14.03 -30.79 -23.73
C GLN A 477 -13.93 -29.78 -24.90
N PRO A 478 -12.72 -29.37 -25.32
CA PRO A 478 -12.53 -28.45 -26.43
C PRO A 478 -12.75 -29.15 -27.78
N ASP A 479 -13.46 -28.50 -28.69
CA ASP A 479 -13.50 -28.91 -30.10
C ASP A 479 -12.26 -28.42 -30.88
N ALA A 480 -12.19 -28.74 -32.17
CA ALA A 480 -11.07 -28.33 -33.03
C ALA A 480 -10.91 -26.80 -33.16
N ALA A 481 -12.01 -26.03 -33.08
CA ALA A 481 -11.97 -24.57 -33.17
C ALA A 481 -11.56 -23.92 -31.83
N ALA A 482 -11.93 -24.53 -30.71
CA ALA A 482 -11.45 -24.20 -29.39
C ALA A 482 -9.95 -24.46 -29.29
N LEU A 483 -9.47 -25.67 -29.64
CA LEU A 483 -8.04 -26.01 -29.65
C LEU A 483 -7.18 -25.02 -30.46
N ALA A 484 -7.66 -24.56 -31.61
CA ALA A 484 -6.98 -23.54 -32.40
C ALA A 484 -6.87 -22.19 -31.67
N ALA A 485 -7.95 -21.73 -31.01
CA ALA A 485 -7.95 -20.48 -30.24
C ALA A 485 -7.14 -20.57 -28.94
N ILE A 486 -7.09 -21.74 -28.29
CA ILE A 486 -6.21 -22.03 -27.16
C ILE A 486 -4.75 -21.88 -27.59
N GLY A 487 -4.37 -22.46 -28.74
CA GLY A 487 -3.03 -22.33 -29.31
C GLY A 487 -2.65 -20.89 -29.66
N ALA A 488 -3.57 -20.12 -30.24
CA ALA A 488 -3.36 -18.69 -30.52
C ALA A 488 -3.17 -17.87 -29.23
N THR A 489 -3.98 -18.13 -28.21
CA THR A 489 -3.89 -17.46 -26.91
C THR A 489 -2.55 -17.77 -26.22
N ALA A 490 -2.17 -19.04 -26.12
CA ALA A 490 -0.91 -19.45 -25.49
C ALA A 490 0.31 -18.78 -26.14
N ARG A 491 0.35 -18.72 -27.47
CA ARG A 491 1.42 -18.04 -28.22
C ARG A 491 1.48 -16.55 -27.91
N ALA A 492 0.35 -15.85 -27.93
CA ALA A 492 0.29 -14.41 -27.69
C ALA A 492 0.78 -14.00 -26.28
N TYR A 493 0.52 -14.83 -25.25
CA TYR A 493 1.07 -14.62 -23.90
C TYR A 493 2.59 -14.86 -23.85
N VAL A 494 3.10 -15.94 -24.45
CA VAL A 494 4.56 -16.18 -24.47
C VAL A 494 5.31 -15.14 -25.32
N GLU A 495 4.71 -14.63 -26.40
CA GLU A 495 5.23 -13.49 -27.17
C GLU A 495 5.27 -12.20 -26.32
N LEU A 496 4.26 -11.93 -25.50
CA LEU A 496 4.27 -10.82 -24.52
C LEU A 496 5.44 -10.97 -23.53
N TYR A 497 5.65 -12.16 -22.97
CA TYR A 497 6.73 -12.43 -22.02
C TYR A 497 8.12 -12.33 -22.65
N ARG A 498 8.27 -12.72 -23.92
CA ARG A 498 9.52 -12.54 -24.70
C ARG A 498 9.77 -11.08 -25.09
N LYS A 499 8.73 -10.28 -25.30
CA LYS A 499 8.84 -8.86 -25.65
C LYS A 499 9.39 -8.01 -24.49
N TYR A 500 9.05 -8.36 -23.26
CA TYR A 500 9.41 -7.63 -22.04
C TYR A 500 10.32 -8.49 -21.15
N THR A 501 11.45 -8.94 -21.69
CA THR A 501 12.35 -9.95 -21.10
C THR A 501 12.69 -9.71 -19.62
N ASP A 502 12.97 -8.48 -19.20
CA ASP A 502 13.42 -8.18 -17.83
C ASP A 502 12.28 -8.18 -16.80
N ASP A 503 11.04 -7.99 -17.26
CA ASP A 503 9.83 -7.89 -16.43
C ASP A 503 9.24 -9.25 -16.03
N PHE A 504 9.66 -10.35 -16.68
CA PHE A 504 9.07 -11.69 -16.50
C PHE A 504 10.10 -12.78 -16.14
N PRO A 505 9.69 -13.85 -15.42
CA PRO A 505 10.57 -14.97 -15.06
C PRO A 505 11.16 -15.67 -16.28
N ARG A 506 12.28 -16.40 -16.10
CA ARG A 506 13.04 -16.96 -17.23
C ARG A 506 12.24 -18.01 -17.98
N GLU A 507 11.62 -18.91 -17.22
CA GLU A 507 10.86 -20.07 -17.65
C GLU A 507 9.56 -19.71 -18.39
N ALA A 508 8.94 -18.55 -18.09
CA ALA A 508 7.73 -18.08 -18.75
C ALA A 508 7.93 -17.80 -20.27
N ARG A 509 9.19 -17.65 -20.69
CA ARG A 509 9.58 -17.28 -22.06
C ARG A 509 9.93 -18.51 -22.91
N ASP A 510 10.05 -19.69 -22.31
CA ASP A 510 10.44 -20.93 -22.97
C ASP A 510 9.26 -21.58 -23.72
N PRO A 511 9.50 -22.31 -24.83
CA PRO A 511 8.43 -23.00 -25.56
C PRO A 511 7.60 -23.96 -24.71
N ALA A 512 8.22 -24.58 -23.69
CA ALA A 512 7.53 -25.46 -22.74
C ALA A 512 6.41 -24.73 -21.97
N TYR A 513 6.54 -23.44 -21.72
CA TYR A 513 5.50 -22.64 -21.05
C TYR A 513 4.30 -22.37 -21.98
N GLU A 514 4.50 -22.29 -23.30
CA GLU A 514 3.40 -22.20 -24.27
C GLU A 514 2.52 -23.46 -24.18
N ASP A 515 3.14 -24.64 -24.13
CA ASP A 515 2.42 -25.90 -23.97
C ASP A 515 1.79 -26.03 -22.57
N ARG A 516 2.43 -25.48 -21.53
CA ARG A 516 1.87 -25.41 -20.18
C ARG A 516 0.58 -24.57 -20.13
N ILE A 517 0.53 -23.44 -20.84
CA ILE A 517 -0.71 -22.63 -21.00
C ILE A 517 -1.77 -23.42 -21.78
N LYS A 518 -1.44 -24.11 -22.89
CA LYS A 518 -2.41 -24.92 -23.64
C LYS A 518 -3.07 -26.00 -22.77
N ARG A 519 -2.28 -26.65 -21.91
CA ARG A 519 -2.75 -27.70 -20.99
C ARG A 519 -3.67 -27.15 -19.90
N THR A 520 -3.28 -26.06 -19.26
CA THR A 520 -4.00 -25.41 -18.14
C THR A 520 -5.20 -24.54 -18.56
N TYR A 521 -5.29 -24.14 -19.83
CA TYR A 521 -6.39 -23.33 -20.38
C TYR A 521 -7.78 -23.80 -19.92
N PRO A 522 -8.67 -22.89 -19.45
CA PRO A 522 -8.60 -21.43 -19.54
C PRO A 522 -7.90 -20.73 -18.36
N ILE A 523 -7.34 -21.49 -17.43
CA ILE A 523 -6.67 -20.95 -16.24
C ILE A 523 -5.18 -20.79 -16.52
N HIS A 524 -4.58 -19.67 -16.12
CA HIS A 524 -3.17 -19.42 -16.31
C HIS A 524 -2.30 -20.24 -15.33
N PRO A 525 -1.13 -20.79 -15.73
CA PRO A 525 -0.30 -21.63 -14.85
C PRO A 525 0.02 -20.99 -13.50
N GLU A 526 0.37 -19.70 -13.47
CA GLU A 526 0.66 -18.94 -12.23
C GLU A 526 -0.47 -19.03 -11.18
N LEU A 527 -1.74 -19.10 -11.60
CA LEU A 527 -2.87 -19.26 -10.68
C LEU A 527 -2.92 -20.66 -10.07
N PHE A 528 -2.65 -21.70 -10.87
CA PHE A 528 -2.53 -23.06 -10.37
C PHE A 528 -1.34 -23.23 -9.43
N ASP A 529 -0.18 -22.68 -9.78
CA ASP A 529 1.04 -22.74 -8.98
C ASP A 529 0.79 -22.11 -7.61
N THR A 530 0.23 -20.89 -7.59
CA THR A 530 -0.19 -20.22 -6.34
C THR A 530 -1.15 -21.08 -5.51
N LEU A 531 -2.15 -21.73 -6.15
CA LEU A 531 -3.14 -22.55 -5.46
C LEU A 531 -2.58 -23.87 -4.88
N TYR A 532 -1.66 -24.52 -5.58
CA TYR A 532 -1.12 -25.83 -5.20
C TYR A 532 0.19 -25.76 -4.41
N GLU A 533 0.94 -24.67 -4.47
CA GLU A 533 2.17 -24.45 -3.70
C GLU A 533 1.91 -23.60 -2.45
N GLU A 534 1.33 -22.40 -2.60
CA GLU A 534 1.16 -21.45 -1.50
C GLU A 534 -0.11 -21.72 -0.69
N TRP A 535 -1.29 -21.81 -1.33
CA TRP A 535 -2.55 -22.01 -0.61
C TRP A 535 -2.67 -23.41 0.01
N SER A 536 -2.01 -24.42 -0.57
CA SER A 536 -1.99 -25.79 -0.04
C SER A 536 -1.23 -25.94 1.28
N SER A 537 -0.44 -24.93 1.67
CA SER A 537 0.26 -24.86 2.96
C SER A 537 -0.65 -24.46 4.13
N LEU A 538 -1.83 -23.90 3.83
CA LEU A 538 -2.81 -23.53 4.85
C LEU A 538 -3.52 -24.78 5.39
N GLU A 539 -3.42 -25.01 6.70
CA GLU A 539 -3.98 -26.17 7.42
C GLU A 539 -5.46 -26.47 7.08
N ARG A 540 -6.27 -25.43 6.86
CA ARG A 540 -7.71 -25.56 6.52
C ARG A 540 -8.00 -25.77 5.03
N PHE A 541 -7.01 -25.62 4.15
CA PHE A 541 -7.19 -25.65 2.69
C PHE A 541 -6.98 -27.06 2.13
N GLN A 542 -8.08 -27.76 1.85
CA GLN A 542 -8.08 -29.15 1.38
C GLN A 542 -7.63 -29.32 -0.08
N ARG A 543 -6.36 -29.00 -0.39
CA ARG A 543 -5.70 -29.07 -1.73
C ARG A 543 -6.68 -29.10 -2.92
N THR A 544 -6.94 -30.27 -3.50
CA THR A 544 -7.79 -30.44 -4.69
C THR A 544 -9.26 -30.04 -4.48
N ARG A 545 -9.85 -30.31 -3.29
CA ARG A 545 -11.25 -29.96 -2.99
C ARG A 545 -11.41 -28.46 -2.69
N GLY A 546 -10.43 -27.86 -2.01
CA GLY A 546 -10.35 -26.41 -1.82
C GLY A 546 -10.23 -25.66 -3.14
N VAL A 547 -9.31 -26.12 -4.02
CA VAL A 547 -9.17 -25.61 -5.39
C VAL A 547 -10.48 -25.74 -6.18
N LEU A 548 -11.11 -26.91 -6.21
CA LEU A 548 -12.35 -27.12 -6.96
C LEU A 548 -13.48 -26.20 -6.49
N ARG A 549 -13.70 -26.07 -5.17
CA ARG A 549 -14.73 -25.17 -4.63
C ARG A 549 -14.44 -23.70 -4.93
N LEU A 550 -13.23 -23.24 -4.64
CA LEU A 550 -12.83 -21.85 -4.88
C LEU A 550 -12.90 -21.50 -6.37
N MET A 551 -12.35 -22.34 -7.24
CA MET A 551 -12.38 -22.12 -8.68
C MET A 551 -13.80 -22.20 -9.24
N SER A 552 -14.69 -23.08 -8.76
CA SER A 552 -16.11 -23.08 -9.16
C SER A 552 -16.77 -21.74 -8.85
N THR A 553 -16.57 -21.22 -7.63
CA THR A 553 -17.08 -19.91 -7.19
C THR A 553 -16.53 -18.75 -8.01
N VAL A 554 -15.22 -18.76 -8.31
CA VAL A 554 -14.58 -17.74 -9.15
C VAL A 554 -15.03 -17.82 -10.60
N ILE A 555 -15.05 -19.01 -11.20
CA ILE A 555 -15.48 -19.23 -12.60
C ILE A 555 -16.95 -18.84 -12.76
N HIS A 556 -17.82 -19.17 -11.80
CA HIS A 556 -19.21 -18.73 -11.82
C HIS A 556 -19.36 -17.20 -11.79
N ALA A 557 -18.61 -16.52 -10.91
CA ALA A 557 -18.61 -15.06 -10.82
C ALA A 557 -18.11 -14.39 -12.11
N LEU A 558 -17.02 -14.91 -12.69
CA LEU A 558 -16.48 -14.46 -13.98
C LEU A 558 -17.44 -14.76 -15.15
N TRP A 559 -18.06 -15.94 -15.16
CA TRP A 559 -19.01 -16.35 -16.20
C TRP A 559 -20.25 -15.46 -16.22
N THR A 560 -20.81 -15.17 -15.05
CA THR A 560 -22.01 -14.34 -14.85
C THR A 560 -21.71 -12.85 -14.99
N GLY A 561 -20.52 -12.40 -14.58
CA GLY A 561 -20.03 -11.03 -14.78
C GLY A 561 -19.52 -10.71 -16.19
N GLU A 562 -19.71 -11.62 -17.15
CA GLU A 562 -19.32 -11.48 -18.55
C GLU A 562 -17.84 -11.18 -18.77
N ASP A 563 -16.96 -11.94 -18.10
CA ASP A 563 -15.50 -11.78 -18.18
C ASP A 563 -14.97 -11.80 -19.63
N ALA A 564 -14.10 -10.84 -19.92
CA ALA A 564 -13.65 -10.52 -21.28
C ALA A 564 -12.17 -10.88 -21.52
N SER A 565 -11.46 -11.37 -20.51
CA SER A 565 -10.05 -11.76 -20.67
C SER A 565 -9.90 -13.07 -21.46
N PRO A 566 -8.78 -13.30 -22.16
CA PRO A 566 -8.51 -14.56 -22.85
C PRO A 566 -8.12 -15.73 -21.93
N LEU A 567 -7.75 -15.43 -20.67
CA LEU A 567 -7.36 -16.38 -19.63
C LEU A 567 -7.83 -15.87 -18.25
N ILE A 568 -8.03 -16.81 -17.33
CA ILE A 568 -8.27 -16.55 -15.91
C ILE A 568 -6.91 -16.47 -15.20
N MET A 569 -6.55 -15.27 -14.75
CA MET A 569 -5.30 -14.94 -14.07
C MET A 569 -5.53 -14.74 -12.56
N PRO A 570 -4.49 -14.75 -11.69
CA PRO A 570 -4.62 -14.27 -10.31
C PRO A 570 -5.23 -12.87 -10.22
N GLY A 571 -4.80 -11.95 -11.11
CA GLY A 571 -5.37 -10.60 -11.23
C GLY A 571 -6.80 -10.54 -11.77
N SER A 572 -7.35 -11.65 -12.28
CA SER A 572 -8.74 -11.72 -12.78
C SER A 572 -9.76 -11.92 -11.66
N ILE A 573 -9.34 -12.44 -10.50
CA ILE A 573 -10.24 -12.92 -9.43
C ILE A 573 -11.04 -11.75 -8.83
N PRO A 574 -12.38 -11.76 -8.85
CA PRO A 574 -13.19 -10.65 -8.36
C PRO A 574 -13.41 -10.76 -6.84
N LEU A 575 -12.34 -10.51 -6.07
CA LEU A 575 -12.24 -10.65 -4.61
C LEU A 575 -13.31 -9.88 -3.80
N ALA A 576 -13.85 -8.79 -4.35
CA ALA A 576 -14.96 -8.03 -3.75
C ALA A 576 -16.34 -8.69 -3.93
N THR A 577 -16.45 -9.77 -4.71
CA THR A 577 -17.69 -10.54 -4.86
C THR A 577 -17.97 -11.32 -3.59
N ALA A 578 -19.13 -11.09 -2.96
CA ALA A 578 -19.46 -11.67 -1.64
C ALA A 578 -19.20 -13.18 -1.54
N ASN A 579 -19.60 -13.98 -2.53
CA ASN A 579 -19.39 -15.43 -2.55
C ASN A 579 -17.90 -15.81 -2.65
N VAL A 580 -17.12 -15.11 -3.49
CA VAL A 580 -15.68 -15.33 -3.65
C VAL A 580 -14.95 -14.93 -2.36
N ASN A 581 -15.32 -13.79 -1.77
CA ASN A 581 -14.77 -13.30 -0.52
C ASN A 581 -15.05 -14.28 0.64
N ALA A 582 -16.28 -14.78 0.75
CA ALA A 582 -16.65 -15.77 1.77
C ALA A 582 -15.88 -17.10 1.60
N GLU A 583 -15.74 -17.59 0.37
CA GLU A 583 -15.01 -18.83 0.07
C GLU A 583 -13.49 -18.69 0.32
N LEU A 584 -12.91 -17.50 0.16
CA LEU A 584 -11.51 -17.23 0.50
C LEU A 584 -11.31 -17.04 2.02
N THR A 585 -12.20 -16.28 2.66
CA THR A 585 -12.07 -15.91 4.08
C THR A 585 -12.47 -17.01 5.04
N GLN A 586 -13.00 -18.16 4.58
CA GLN A 586 -13.09 -19.38 5.41
C GLN A 586 -11.70 -19.98 5.73
N TYR A 587 -10.70 -19.71 4.87
CA TYR A 587 -9.32 -20.22 5.01
C TYR A 587 -8.37 -19.20 5.68
N LEU A 588 -8.73 -17.92 5.61
CA LEU A 588 -7.99 -16.80 6.20
C LEU A 588 -8.68 -16.30 7.48
N GLN A 589 -8.12 -15.28 8.14
CA GLN A 589 -8.76 -14.60 9.28
C GLN A 589 -9.85 -13.61 8.82
N ASP A 590 -10.89 -13.40 9.62
CA ASP A 590 -12.00 -12.48 9.30
C ASP A 590 -11.56 -11.03 9.05
N SER A 591 -10.45 -10.59 9.64
CA SER A 591 -9.85 -9.26 9.46
C SER A 591 -9.56 -8.91 8.00
N TRP A 592 -9.30 -9.91 7.14
CA TRP A 592 -9.03 -9.71 5.72
C TRP A 592 -10.21 -9.11 4.94
N LYS A 593 -11.45 -9.25 5.41
CA LYS A 593 -12.65 -8.71 4.74
C LYS A 593 -12.55 -7.19 4.55
N ALA A 594 -12.26 -6.47 5.63
CA ALA A 594 -12.10 -5.02 5.61
C ALA A 594 -10.90 -4.55 4.75
N ILE A 595 -9.83 -5.36 4.71
CA ILE A 595 -8.62 -5.07 3.93
C ILE A 595 -8.92 -5.21 2.43
N ILE A 596 -9.64 -6.26 2.03
CA ILE A 596 -10.06 -6.47 0.63
C ILE A 596 -10.93 -5.31 0.15
N ASP A 597 -11.88 -4.86 0.98
CA ASP A 597 -12.79 -3.76 0.64
C ASP A 597 -12.08 -2.40 0.56
N ALA A 598 -11.09 -2.14 1.43
CA ALA A 598 -10.39 -0.86 1.50
C ALA A 598 -9.23 -0.72 0.51
N ASP A 599 -8.39 -1.74 0.37
CA ASP A 599 -7.07 -1.61 -0.29
C ASP A 599 -6.80 -2.63 -1.41
N VAL A 600 -7.70 -3.59 -1.67
CA VAL A 600 -7.50 -4.63 -2.70
C VAL A 600 -8.48 -4.51 -3.87
N ASP A 601 -9.79 -4.64 -3.63
CA ASP A 601 -10.76 -4.88 -4.71
C ASP A 601 -12.12 -4.17 -4.57
N GLY A 602 -12.45 -3.65 -3.38
CA GLY A 602 -13.73 -3.01 -3.11
C GLY A 602 -14.04 -1.83 -4.04
N ALA A 603 -15.33 -1.51 -4.20
CA ALA A 603 -15.79 -0.51 -5.19
C ALA A 603 -15.19 0.90 -5.01
N ASN A 604 -14.86 1.27 -3.77
CA ASN A 604 -14.22 2.54 -3.42
C ASN A 604 -12.77 2.38 -2.91
N SER A 605 -12.16 1.23 -3.15
CA SER A 605 -10.82 0.88 -2.68
C SER A 605 -9.73 1.81 -3.24
N GLU A 606 -8.57 1.88 -2.58
CA GLU A 606 -7.45 2.69 -3.07
C GLU A 606 -6.98 2.31 -4.50
N PRO A 607 -6.89 1.03 -4.91
CA PRO A 607 -6.68 0.65 -6.30
C PRO A 607 -7.70 1.26 -7.27
N ALA A 608 -9.00 1.20 -6.94
CA ALA A 608 -10.06 1.78 -7.76
C ALA A 608 -9.96 3.32 -7.83
N ARG A 609 -9.57 3.98 -6.74
CA ARG A 609 -9.31 5.43 -6.69
C ARG A 609 -8.08 5.83 -7.52
N ILE A 610 -7.01 5.04 -7.51
CA ILE A 610 -5.81 5.26 -8.33
C ILE A 610 -6.16 5.11 -9.82
N ASP A 611 -6.88 4.05 -10.18
CA ASP A 611 -7.34 3.77 -11.54
C ASP A 611 -8.29 4.86 -12.06
N THR A 612 -9.19 5.38 -11.21
CA THR A 612 -10.10 6.49 -11.55
C THR A 612 -9.36 7.82 -11.74
N ALA A 613 -8.34 8.09 -10.90
CA ALA A 613 -7.55 9.32 -10.99
C ALA A 613 -6.59 9.34 -12.20
N LYS A 614 -6.25 8.18 -12.77
CA LYS A 614 -5.31 8.06 -13.90
C LYS A 614 -5.93 7.25 -15.05
N PRO A 615 -6.48 7.91 -16.09
CA PRO A 615 -7.15 7.23 -17.21
C PRO A 615 -6.32 6.12 -17.88
N LEU A 616 -4.99 6.26 -17.94
CA LEU A 616 -4.07 5.24 -18.47
C LEU A 616 -4.11 3.93 -17.68
N PHE A 617 -4.38 3.98 -16.37
CA PHE A 617 -4.50 2.80 -15.51
C PHE A 617 -5.96 2.30 -15.51
N GLY A 618 -6.93 3.23 -15.40
CA GLY A 618 -8.36 2.92 -15.39
C GLY A 618 -8.90 2.22 -16.64
N GLN A 619 -8.36 2.52 -17.83
CA GLN A 619 -8.76 1.85 -19.08
C GLN A 619 -8.64 0.32 -19.06
N ARG A 620 -7.78 -0.25 -18.20
CA ARG A 620 -7.50 -1.69 -18.10
C ARG A 620 -7.49 -2.19 -16.64
N ALA A 621 -8.14 -1.43 -15.75
CA ALA A 621 -8.22 -1.69 -14.30
C ALA A 621 -6.86 -2.09 -13.67
N LEU A 622 -5.80 -1.38 -14.07
CA LEU A 622 -4.43 -1.87 -13.88
C LEU A 622 -4.06 -2.04 -12.39
N THR A 623 -4.33 -1.02 -11.57
CA THR A 623 -3.97 -1.05 -10.15
C THR A 623 -4.82 -2.09 -9.42
N LYS A 624 -6.10 -2.21 -9.78
CA LYS A 624 -7.02 -3.23 -9.24
C LYS A 624 -6.55 -4.67 -9.52
N ARG A 625 -6.13 -4.98 -10.76
CA ARG A 625 -5.57 -6.31 -11.09
C ARG A 625 -4.24 -6.59 -10.37
N LEU A 626 -3.35 -5.60 -10.25
CA LEU A 626 -2.10 -5.74 -9.50
C LEU A 626 -2.35 -6.01 -8.01
N ALA A 627 -3.29 -5.28 -7.41
CA ALA A 627 -3.71 -5.48 -6.02
C ALA A 627 -4.26 -6.89 -5.79
N ARG A 628 -5.16 -7.38 -6.66
CA ARG A 628 -5.66 -8.77 -6.64
C ARG A 628 -4.54 -9.79 -6.69
N THR A 629 -3.59 -9.65 -7.62
CA THR A 629 -2.46 -10.58 -7.76
C THR A 629 -1.57 -10.59 -6.52
N VAL A 630 -1.23 -9.41 -5.97
CA VAL A 630 -0.42 -9.33 -4.75
C VAL A 630 -1.16 -9.93 -3.55
N PHE A 631 -2.45 -9.64 -3.37
CA PHE A 631 -3.24 -10.24 -2.30
C PHE A 631 -3.30 -11.76 -2.45
N PHE A 632 -3.70 -12.27 -3.62
CA PHE A 632 -3.93 -13.69 -3.83
C PHE A 632 -2.63 -14.52 -3.73
N GLY A 633 -1.51 -13.97 -4.22
CA GLY A 633 -0.20 -14.61 -4.13
C GLY A 633 0.47 -14.49 -2.75
N ALA A 634 0.24 -13.41 -2.00
CA ALA A 634 0.92 -13.19 -0.73
C ALA A 634 0.11 -13.57 0.52
N ALA A 635 -1.23 -13.65 0.46
CA ALA A 635 -2.05 -13.91 1.65
C ALA A 635 -1.67 -15.20 2.42
N PRO A 636 -1.38 -16.35 1.77
CA PRO A 636 -0.90 -17.54 2.49
C PRO A 636 0.44 -17.31 3.19
N THR A 637 1.34 -16.53 2.58
CA THR A 637 2.69 -16.24 3.09
C THR A 637 2.72 -15.37 4.36
N VAL A 638 1.58 -14.81 4.75
CA VAL A 638 1.42 -13.95 5.94
C VAL A 638 0.70 -14.69 7.08
N ALA A 639 0.24 -15.92 6.84
CA ALA A 639 -0.38 -16.77 7.87
C ALA A 639 0.60 -17.09 9.03
N PRO A 640 0.10 -17.29 10.27
CA PRO A 640 0.93 -17.62 11.41
C PRO A 640 1.82 -18.84 11.16
N GLY A 641 3.14 -18.68 11.32
CA GLY A 641 4.13 -19.75 11.10
C GLY A 641 4.87 -19.70 9.75
N SER A 642 4.45 -18.86 8.79
CA SER A 642 5.15 -18.74 7.51
C SER A 642 6.50 -17.99 7.60
N ILE A 643 7.50 -18.45 6.84
CA ILE A 643 8.90 -18.00 6.90
C ILE A 643 9.21 -16.90 5.86
N HIS A 644 8.41 -16.77 4.79
CA HIS A 644 8.75 -15.96 3.62
C HIS A 644 7.59 -15.09 3.13
N LYS A 645 7.34 -13.96 3.81
CA LYS A 645 6.31 -12.99 3.37
C LYS A 645 6.57 -12.47 1.94
N GLY A 646 5.50 -12.42 1.15
CA GLY A 646 5.36 -11.62 -0.07
C GLY A 646 5.87 -12.24 -1.38
N ILE A 647 5.26 -11.76 -2.47
CA ILE A 647 5.47 -12.18 -3.86
C ILE A 647 6.41 -11.21 -4.59
N GLY A 648 7.33 -11.73 -5.41
CA GLY A 648 8.32 -10.92 -6.15
C GLY A 648 7.75 -10.23 -7.39
N THR A 649 8.30 -9.08 -7.79
CA THR A 649 7.79 -8.24 -8.90
C THR A 649 7.47 -9.03 -10.17
N GLN A 650 8.37 -9.90 -10.65
CA GLN A 650 8.18 -10.66 -11.88
C GLN A 650 7.00 -11.65 -11.82
N ARG A 651 6.73 -12.23 -10.64
CA ARG A 651 5.56 -13.10 -10.39
C ARG A 651 4.26 -12.28 -10.34
N VAL A 652 4.28 -11.11 -9.68
CA VAL A 652 3.15 -10.15 -9.72
C VAL A 652 2.80 -9.76 -11.16
N PHE A 653 3.80 -9.55 -12.01
CA PHE A 653 3.58 -9.20 -13.41
C PHE A 653 3.05 -10.40 -14.20
N LEU A 654 3.62 -11.59 -14.01
CA LEU A 654 3.18 -12.84 -14.63
C LEU A 654 1.71 -13.18 -14.28
N GLY A 655 1.29 -12.93 -13.03
CA GLY A 655 -0.09 -13.10 -12.57
C GLY A 655 -1.08 -11.99 -12.99
N THR A 656 -0.61 -10.93 -13.66
CA THR A 656 -1.42 -9.74 -14.00
C THR A 656 -1.47 -9.43 -15.49
N ALA A 657 -0.37 -9.64 -16.22
CA ALA A 657 -0.20 -9.13 -17.58
C ALA A 657 -1.01 -9.93 -18.61
N ILE A 658 -1.75 -9.21 -19.45
CA ILE A 658 -2.56 -9.71 -20.56
C ILE A 658 -2.05 -9.06 -21.85
N PRO A 659 -2.02 -9.75 -23.01
CA PRO A 659 -1.61 -9.15 -24.28
C PRO A 659 -2.32 -7.81 -24.57
N GLY A 660 -1.52 -6.79 -24.88
CA GLY A 660 -1.96 -5.38 -24.94
C GLY A 660 -1.51 -4.53 -23.74
N ASP A 661 -1.10 -5.15 -22.63
CA ASP A 661 -0.51 -4.43 -21.49
C ASP A 661 0.92 -3.92 -21.77
N VAL A 662 1.32 -2.89 -21.01
CA VAL A 662 2.68 -2.31 -21.02
C VAL A 662 3.25 -2.38 -19.59
N PRO A 663 4.17 -3.32 -19.29
CA PRO A 663 4.73 -3.52 -17.95
C PRO A 663 5.38 -2.29 -17.29
N GLY A 664 5.89 -1.33 -18.07
CA GLY A 664 6.38 -0.06 -17.52
C GLY A 664 5.35 0.71 -16.68
N ASN A 665 4.06 0.57 -16.99
CA ASN A 665 2.99 1.19 -16.19
C ASN A 665 2.76 0.46 -14.85
N PHE A 666 3.12 -0.82 -14.75
CA PHE A 666 2.84 -1.66 -13.59
C PHE A 666 3.71 -1.21 -12.39
N HIS A 667 4.98 -0.90 -12.65
CA HIS A 667 5.88 -0.29 -11.67
C HIS A 667 5.29 1.00 -11.07
N ALA A 668 4.83 1.91 -11.93
CA ALA A 668 4.24 3.18 -11.50
C ALA A 668 2.92 3.01 -10.73
N ALA A 669 2.13 1.99 -11.05
CA ALA A 669 0.92 1.62 -10.31
C ALA A 669 1.24 1.00 -8.94
N LEU A 670 2.24 0.12 -8.85
CA LEU A 670 2.70 -0.47 -7.57
C LEU A 670 3.31 0.57 -6.63
N THR A 671 4.08 1.54 -7.15
CA THR A 671 4.56 2.68 -6.34
C THR A 671 3.39 3.49 -5.80
N GLN A 672 2.42 3.86 -6.66
CA GLN A 672 1.22 4.58 -6.23
C GLN A 672 0.40 3.83 -5.19
N LEU A 673 0.33 2.50 -5.30
CA LEU A 673 -0.35 1.64 -4.34
C LEU A 673 0.39 1.63 -2.99
N GLY A 674 1.72 1.50 -3.00
CA GLY A 674 2.55 1.62 -1.78
C GLY A 674 2.54 3.00 -1.12
N ASP A 675 2.33 4.07 -1.90
CA ASP A 675 2.21 5.45 -1.39
C ASP A 675 0.82 5.79 -0.79
N ARG A 676 -0.20 4.93 -1.03
CA ARG A 676 -1.62 5.25 -0.79
C ARG A 676 -2.46 4.19 -0.08
N ALA A 677 -2.09 2.91 -0.09
CA ALA A 677 -2.83 1.87 0.62
C ALA A 677 -2.35 1.74 2.07
N THR A 678 -3.25 1.39 3.00
CA THR A 678 -2.95 1.24 4.43
C THR A 678 -2.23 -0.07 4.71
N TYR A 679 -2.72 -1.16 4.11
CA TYR A 679 -2.30 -2.51 4.44
C TYR A 679 -1.27 -3.08 3.46
N PHE A 680 -0.85 -2.30 2.45
CA PHE A 680 0.12 -2.71 1.44
C PHE A 680 1.55 -2.40 1.86
N TYR A 681 2.45 -3.34 1.60
CA TYR A 681 3.87 -3.26 1.91
C TYR A 681 4.74 -3.62 0.70
N SER A 682 5.92 -3.01 0.64
CA SER A 682 6.97 -3.35 -0.32
C SER A 682 8.32 -3.43 0.38
N GLY A 683 9.15 -4.41 -0.02
CA GLY A 683 10.47 -4.61 0.56
C GLY A 683 11.28 -5.65 -0.20
N SER A 684 12.56 -5.38 -0.44
CA SER A 684 13.50 -6.31 -1.12
C SER A 684 12.99 -6.88 -2.45
N GLY A 685 12.25 -6.09 -3.24
CA GLY A 685 11.68 -6.53 -4.53
C GLY A 685 10.43 -7.42 -4.40
N LYS A 686 9.85 -7.52 -3.20
CA LYS A 686 8.60 -8.22 -2.91
C LYS A 686 7.49 -7.26 -2.47
N TYR A 687 6.25 -7.70 -2.66
CA TYR A 687 5.03 -7.01 -2.23
C TYR A 687 4.12 -7.96 -1.46
N TRP A 688 3.41 -7.44 -0.46
CA TRP A 688 2.38 -8.17 0.29
C TRP A 688 1.35 -7.21 0.89
N TYR A 689 0.21 -7.76 1.29
CA TYR A 689 -0.67 -7.12 2.26
C TYR A 689 -0.43 -7.72 3.64
N ASP A 690 -0.61 -6.95 4.71
CA ASP A 690 -0.56 -7.43 6.10
C ASP A 690 -1.80 -6.94 6.86
N VAL A 691 -2.14 -7.58 7.98
CA VAL A 691 -3.30 -7.17 8.79
C VAL A 691 -3.02 -5.89 9.57
N GLN A 692 -1.74 -5.58 9.80
CA GLN A 692 -1.31 -4.38 10.52
C GLN A 692 -1.13 -3.18 9.58
N PRO A 693 -1.61 -1.97 9.93
CA PRO A 693 -1.40 -0.76 9.15
C PRO A 693 0.08 -0.43 8.91
N ASN A 694 0.41 0.01 7.70
CA ASN A 694 1.75 0.45 7.33
C ASN A 694 2.09 1.76 8.04
N ILE A 695 3.07 1.70 8.94
CA ILE A 695 3.59 2.83 9.72
C ILE A 695 3.97 4.05 8.87
N THR A 696 4.37 3.84 7.61
CA THR A 696 4.71 4.90 6.66
C THR A 696 3.47 5.71 6.27
N ARG A 697 2.34 5.04 6.06
CA ARG A 697 1.06 5.71 5.83
C ARG A 697 0.62 6.43 7.11
N THR A 698 0.71 5.78 8.27
CA THR A 698 0.33 6.42 9.55
C THR A 698 1.11 7.71 9.80
N ALA A 699 2.42 7.74 9.53
CA ALA A 699 3.23 8.96 9.62
C ALA A 699 2.74 10.05 8.64
N LYS A 700 2.47 9.68 7.38
CA LYS A 700 2.04 10.61 6.33
C LYS A 700 0.63 11.16 6.54
N ASP A 701 -0.35 10.31 6.87
CA ASP A 701 -1.73 10.69 7.17
C ASP A 701 -1.78 11.67 8.37
N GLN A 702 -0.86 11.54 9.33
CA GLN A 702 -0.72 12.51 10.42
C GLN A 702 0.00 13.79 9.97
N ALA A 703 1.07 13.70 9.18
CA ALA A 703 1.77 14.85 8.60
C ALA A 703 0.85 15.76 7.76
N GLU A 704 -0.12 15.18 7.05
CA GLU A 704 -1.16 15.88 6.27
C GLU A 704 -2.24 16.53 7.17
N ARG A 705 -2.48 16.00 8.38
CA ARG A 705 -3.46 16.55 9.35
C ARG A 705 -2.93 17.70 10.20
N LEU A 706 -1.60 17.86 10.33
CA LEU A 706 -0.99 18.89 11.19
C LEU A 706 -1.43 20.31 10.81
N HIS A 707 -1.81 21.09 11.81
CA HIS A 707 -2.08 22.52 11.64
C HIS A 707 -0.79 23.31 11.44
N VAL A 708 -0.83 24.41 10.69
CA VAL A 708 0.37 25.19 10.36
C VAL A 708 1.02 25.82 11.61
N GLU A 709 0.22 26.14 12.63
CA GLU A 709 0.71 26.63 13.92
C GLU A 709 1.58 25.59 14.66
N GLU A 710 1.27 24.30 14.55
CA GLU A 710 2.03 23.21 15.19
C GLU A 710 3.40 23.04 14.52
N VAL A 711 3.42 23.09 13.18
CA VAL A 711 4.65 23.06 12.39
C VAL A 711 5.54 24.27 12.69
N TRP A 712 4.95 25.47 12.77
CA TRP A 712 5.66 26.67 13.17
C TRP A 712 6.19 26.61 14.61
N ALA A 713 5.44 26.04 15.56
CA ALA A 713 5.89 25.87 16.94
C ALA A 713 7.13 24.97 17.03
N GLU A 714 7.18 23.89 16.25
CA GLU A 714 8.36 23.01 16.15
C GLU A 714 9.57 23.74 15.51
N ILE A 715 9.36 24.49 14.42
CA ILE A 715 10.42 25.31 13.80
C ILE A 715 10.94 26.35 14.80
N ALA A 716 10.06 27.06 15.51
CA ALA A 716 10.42 28.04 16.53
C ALA A 716 11.19 27.39 17.69
N ARG A 717 10.75 26.22 18.19
CA ARG A 717 11.44 25.43 19.22
C ARG A 717 12.87 25.06 18.80
N ARG A 718 13.08 24.65 17.54
CA ARG A 718 14.41 24.38 16.99
C ARG A 718 15.27 25.65 16.90
N LEU A 719 14.68 26.76 16.45
CA LEU A 719 15.37 28.04 16.38
C LEU A 719 15.82 28.54 17.76
N GLN A 720 15.11 28.24 18.87
CA GLN A 720 15.55 28.64 20.21
C GLN A 720 16.96 28.10 20.56
N GLY A 721 17.39 26.98 19.96
CA GLY A 721 18.77 26.50 20.09
C GLY A 721 19.82 27.50 19.57
N GLN A 722 19.48 28.30 18.56
CA GLN A 722 20.35 29.31 17.94
C GLN A 722 20.58 30.53 18.86
N ALA A 723 19.78 30.74 19.91
CA ALA A 723 20.01 31.81 20.89
C ALA A 723 21.29 31.61 21.73
N ARG A 724 21.83 30.37 21.77
CA ARG A 724 23.03 30.03 22.54
C ARG A 724 24.31 30.63 21.96
N THR A 725 24.41 30.71 20.64
CA THR A 725 25.60 31.23 19.93
C THR A 725 25.30 32.61 19.38
N ARG A 726 26.04 33.62 19.84
CA ARG A 726 25.74 35.03 19.53
C ARG A 726 26.52 35.61 18.34
N GLY A 727 27.53 34.89 17.86
CA GLY A 727 28.52 35.44 16.93
C GLY A 727 29.13 36.72 17.52
N ASP A 728 29.24 37.76 16.70
CA ASP A 728 29.77 39.06 17.14
C ASP A 728 28.72 39.97 17.82
N PHE A 729 27.44 39.58 17.88
CA PHE A 729 26.38 40.37 18.55
C PHE A 729 26.43 40.23 20.08
N ALA A 730 25.93 41.25 20.80
CA ALA A 730 25.79 41.19 22.25
C ALA A 730 24.67 40.25 22.72
N GLY A 731 23.60 40.12 21.91
CA GLY A 731 22.46 39.25 22.16
C GLY A 731 21.75 38.78 20.90
N VAL A 732 21.10 37.62 20.99
CA VAL A 732 20.24 37.05 19.94
C VAL A 732 18.85 36.82 20.53
N HIS A 733 17.82 37.34 19.86
CA HIS A 733 16.41 37.17 20.21
C HIS A 733 15.76 36.30 19.14
N VAL A 734 15.07 35.23 19.55
CA VAL A 734 14.54 34.23 18.61
C VAL A 734 13.02 34.19 18.68
N CYS A 735 12.39 34.32 17.52
CA CYS A 735 10.95 34.28 17.31
C CYS A 735 10.16 35.18 18.28
N PRO A 736 10.52 36.48 18.45
CA PRO A 736 9.66 37.40 19.19
C PRO A 736 8.29 37.49 18.52
N GLU A 737 7.22 37.52 19.30
CA GLU A 737 5.86 37.66 18.77
C GLU A 737 5.55 39.13 18.44
N THR A 738 6.17 40.06 19.19
CA THR A 738 5.92 41.50 19.11
C THR A 738 7.22 42.31 19.21
N ALA A 739 7.12 43.60 18.85
CA ALA A 739 8.22 44.55 19.06
C ALA A 739 8.54 44.84 20.54
N ALA A 740 7.67 44.43 21.49
CA ALA A 740 7.89 44.61 22.92
C ALA A 740 8.91 43.60 23.48
N ASP A 741 8.98 42.41 22.88
CA ASP A 741 9.84 41.28 23.29
C ASP A 741 11.33 41.53 22.98
N ILE A 742 11.63 42.56 22.18
CA ILE A 742 12.98 42.96 21.79
C ILE A 742 13.43 44.09 22.72
N PRO A 743 14.42 43.88 23.63
CA PRO A 743 14.95 44.92 24.50
C PRO A 743 15.45 46.14 23.72
N ASP A 744 15.35 47.33 24.32
CA ASP A 744 15.92 48.57 23.78
C ASP A 744 17.15 48.92 24.61
N THR A 745 18.32 48.48 24.14
CA THR A 745 19.63 48.65 24.78
C THR A 745 20.60 49.26 23.79
N ASP A 746 21.69 49.83 24.28
CA ASP A 746 22.77 50.42 23.48
C ASP A 746 23.74 49.38 22.85
N GLU A 747 23.42 48.09 22.91
CA GLU A 747 24.23 47.01 22.32
C GLU A 747 23.58 46.37 21.09
N ALA A 748 24.37 46.05 20.07
CA ALA A 748 23.89 45.44 18.82
C ALA A 748 23.35 44.01 19.03
N ARG A 749 22.09 43.81 18.62
CA ARG A 749 21.33 42.58 18.81
C ARG A 749 20.77 42.05 17.49
N LEU A 750 20.89 40.73 17.31
CA LEU A 750 20.26 40.00 16.22
C LEU A 750 18.87 39.51 16.65
N VAL A 751 17.90 39.61 15.75
CA VAL A 751 16.53 39.17 15.95
C VAL A 751 16.15 38.17 14.85
N ILE A 752 16.13 36.89 15.17
CA ILE A 752 15.68 35.85 14.25
C ILE A 752 14.14 35.84 14.26
N LEU A 753 13.53 36.15 13.13
CA LEU A 753 12.08 36.32 13.03
C LEU A 753 11.33 34.98 13.08
N HIS A 754 10.05 35.04 13.46
CA HIS A 754 9.17 33.86 13.43
C HIS A 754 8.89 33.43 11.98
N PRO A 755 8.76 32.11 11.66
CA PRO A 755 8.35 31.64 10.32
C PRO A 755 6.97 32.13 9.82
N LYS A 756 6.22 32.88 10.65
CA LYS A 756 4.96 33.57 10.25
C LYS A 756 5.24 34.75 9.32
N VAL A 757 6.45 35.31 9.38
CA VAL A 757 6.87 36.49 8.62
C VAL A 757 8.11 36.17 7.79
N ALA A 758 7.88 35.75 6.55
CA ALA A 758 8.92 35.42 5.58
C ALA A 758 9.29 36.61 4.68
N HIS A 759 10.38 36.46 3.94
CA HIS A 759 10.87 37.45 2.97
C HIS A 759 11.21 36.79 1.63
N ARG A 760 11.00 37.56 0.54
CA ARG A 760 11.45 37.25 -0.81
C ARG A 760 12.24 38.45 -1.34
N ARG A 761 13.38 38.19 -1.98
CA ARG A 761 14.28 39.20 -2.53
C ARG A 761 13.54 40.27 -3.34
N SER A 762 13.86 41.53 -3.08
CA SER A 762 13.38 42.73 -3.79
C SER A 762 11.88 42.96 -3.74
N THR A 763 11.17 42.39 -2.76
CA THR A 763 9.77 42.71 -2.46
C THR A 763 9.64 43.36 -1.08
N GLU A 764 8.58 44.13 -0.86
CA GLU A 764 8.10 44.35 0.51
C GLU A 764 7.41 43.07 1.00
N SER A 765 7.45 42.82 2.30
CA SER A 765 6.95 41.57 2.90
C SER A 765 6.73 41.75 4.40
N ALA A 766 5.91 40.89 5.00
CA ALA A 766 5.60 40.93 6.43
C ALA A 766 6.86 40.90 7.34
N ALA A 767 7.96 40.27 6.89
CA ALA A 767 9.25 40.33 7.57
C ALA A 767 9.88 41.73 7.58
N LYS A 768 9.82 42.46 6.46
CA LYS A 768 10.28 43.86 6.37
C LYS A 768 9.37 44.80 7.15
N ASP A 769 8.06 44.57 7.12
CA ASP A 769 7.09 45.37 7.89
C ASP A 769 7.31 45.18 9.40
N PHE A 770 7.51 43.94 9.85
CA PHE A 770 7.89 43.65 11.24
C PHE A 770 9.24 44.30 11.59
N ALA A 771 10.27 44.15 10.75
CA ALA A 771 11.58 44.75 10.98
C ALA A 771 11.50 46.29 11.08
N ARG A 772 10.75 46.95 10.19
CA ARG A 772 10.51 48.40 10.20
C ARG A 772 9.80 48.83 11.48
N HIS A 773 8.66 48.22 11.79
CA HIS A 773 7.88 48.51 13.00
C HIS A 773 8.69 48.28 14.29
N ALA A 774 9.44 47.18 14.37
CA ALA A 774 10.30 46.87 15.51
C ALA A 774 11.56 47.74 15.59
N THR A 775 11.97 48.40 14.50
CA THR A 775 13.05 49.41 14.50
C THR A 775 12.53 50.75 15.03
N GLU A 776 11.27 51.10 14.73
CA GLU A 776 10.64 52.34 15.16
C GLU A 776 10.12 52.28 16.60
N HIS A 777 9.62 51.12 17.04
CA HIS A 777 8.86 50.95 18.29
C HIS A 777 9.39 49.81 19.18
N ARG A 778 9.07 49.92 20.47
CA ARG A 778 9.15 48.86 21.48
C ARG A 778 7.83 48.86 22.26
N GLY A 779 6.93 47.95 21.90
CA GLY A 779 5.54 48.02 22.33
C GLY A 779 4.90 49.34 21.88
N ASN A 780 4.23 50.05 22.79
CA ASN A 780 3.57 51.34 22.51
C ASN A 780 4.51 52.56 22.55
N ALA A 781 5.81 52.39 22.82
CA ALA A 781 6.78 53.47 22.89
C ALA A 781 7.71 53.47 21.67
N ASN A 782 8.24 54.64 21.31
CA ASN A 782 9.29 54.74 20.28
C ASN A 782 10.57 54.06 20.78
N ARG A 783 11.21 53.26 19.93
CA ARG A 783 12.54 52.70 20.17
C ARG A 783 13.59 53.80 20.06
N THR A 784 14.48 53.85 21.05
CA THR A 784 15.58 54.80 21.14
C THR A 784 16.78 54.28 20.35
N ASN A 785 17.26 53.07 20.65
CA ASN A 785 18.50 52.54 20.06
C ASN A 785 18.21 51.84 18.72
N ARG A 786 17.68 52.58 17.74
CA ARG A 786 17.22 52.05 16.44
C ARG A 786 18.34 51.44 15.61
N ASN A 787 19.58 51.91 15.77
CA ASN A 787 20.73 51.35 15.07
C ASN A 787 21.19 50.02 15.69
N MET A 788 20.75 49.66 16.90
CA MET A 788 21.22 48.49 17.64
C MET A 788 20.44 47.20 17.35
N VAL A 789 19.57 47.18 16.34
CA VAL A 789 18.79 46.00 15.95
C VAL A 789 19.04 45.60 14.49
N VAL A 790 19.18 44.28 14.28
CA VAL A 790 19.29 43.61 12.97
C VAL A 790 18.37 42.41 12.99
N TYR A 791 17.70 42.11 11.87
CA TYR A 791 16.76 40.98 11.81
C TYR A 791 17.23 39.90 10.82
N LEU A 792 16.83 38.65 11.05
CA LEU A 792 17.06 37.52 10.15
C LEU A 792 15.72 36.84 9.82
N ALA A 793 15.34 36.85 8.55
CA ALA A 793 14.09 36.28 8.06
C ALA A 793 14.29 34.97 7.29
N ALA A 794 13.24 34.15 7.28
CA ALA A 794 13.11 32.99 6.41
C ALA A 794 12.91 33.42 4.94
N ASP A 795 13.52 32.70 4.00
CA ASP A 795 13.18 32.77 2.58
C ASP A 795 11.81 32.11 2.33
N GLU A 796 10.88 32.85 1.71
CA GLU A 796 9.50 32.42 1.49
C GLU A 796 9.40 31.10 0.69
N THR A 797 10.26 30.91 -0.31
CA THR A 797 10.24 29.69 -1.14
C THR A 797 10.80 28.49 -0.38
N ARG A 798 11.93 28.67 0.32
CA ARG A 798 12.54 27.58 1.12
C ARG A 798 11.73 27.24 2.37
N LEU A 799 10.92 28.16 2.88
CA LEU A 799 10.04 27.89 4.02
C LEU A 799 9.02 26.78 3.71
N ALA A 800 8.55 26.66 2.47
CA ALA A 800 7.67 25.55 2.06
C ALA A 800 8.39 24.18 2.07
N GLU A 801 9.68 24.14 1.71
CA GLU A 801 10.51 22.93 1.83
C GLU A 801 10.72 22.55 3.31
N LEU A 802 10.94 23.56 4.17
CA LEU A 802 11.11 23.37 5.62
C LEU A 802 9.81 22.92 6.30
N ASP A 803 8.65 23.47 5.93
CA ASP A 803 7.33 23.08 6.42
C ASP A 803 7.08 21.59 6.14
N SER A 804 7.24 21.18 4.87
CA SER A 804 7.08 19.78 4.44
C SER A 804 8.04 18.82 5.18
N ALA A 805 9.33 19.16 5.31
CA ALA A 805 10.28 18.36 6.07
C ALA A 805 9.92 18.27 7.57
N THR A 806 9.38 19.35 8.14
CA THR A 806 8.99 19.39 9.56
C THR A 806 7.73 18.55 9.80
N ARG A 807 6.77 18.55 8.86
CA ARG A 807 5.59 17.68 8.88
C ARG A 807 5.97 16.21 8.84
N ASP A 808 6.90 15.80 7.97
CA ASP A 808 7.39 14.41 7.91
C ASP A 808 8.04 14.00 9.24
N TYR A 809 8.92 14.84 9.82
CA TYR A 809 9.49 14.60 11.16
C TYR A 809 8.41 14.44 12.23
N LEU A 810 7.41 15.32 12.28
CA LEU A 810 6.32 15.27 13.26
C LEU A 810 5.40 14.05 13.06
N GLY A 811 5.18 13.63 11.81
CA GLY A 811 4.46 12.39 11.48
C GLY A 811 5.17 11.14 12.01
N TRP A 812 6.47 11.00 11.75
CA TRP A 812 7.26 9.90 12.31
C TRP A 812 7.41 9.97 13.83
N LYS A 813 7.49 11.17 14.39
CA LYS A 813 7.46 11.37 15.84
C LYS A 813 6.16 10.86 16.45
N HIS A 814 5.00 11.19 15.87
CA HIS A 814 3.71 10.70 16.35
C HIS A 814 3.62 9.17 16.31
N VAL A 815 4.09 8.52 15.25
CA VAL A 815 4.10 7.04 15.17
C VAL A 815 4.88 6.40 16.31
N LEU A 816 6.01 6.97 16.72
CA LEU A 816 6.82 6.48 17.84
C LEU A 816 6.23 6.85 19.21
N ASP A 817 5.70 8.07 19.36
CA ASP A 817 5.03 8.50 20.59
C ASP A 817 3.73 7.68 20.84
N SER A 818 3.12 7.12 19.79
CA SER A 818 1.92 6.26 19.82
C SER A 818 2.22 4.76 19.67
N GLU A 819 3.44 4.32 19.99
CA GLU A 819 3.90 2.93 19.83
C GLU A 819 2.96 1.86 20.42
N ALA A 820 2.36 2.14 21.58
CA ALA A 820 1.46 1.24 22.28
C ALA A 820 0.05 1.17 21.67
N ASP A 821 -0.49 2.30 21.17
CA ASP A 821 -1.82 2.35 20.55
C ASP A 821 -1.81 1.76 19.12
N LEU A 822 -0.62 1.69 18.49
CA LEU A 822 -0.40 1.15 17.16
C LEU A 822 0.15 -0.30 17.16
N ASP A 823 0.29 -0.93 18.33
CA ASP A 823 0.81 -2.30 18.51
C ASP A 823 2.13 -2.57 17.73
N LEU A 824 3.04 -1.59 17.67
CA LEU A 824 4.19 -1.67 16.78
C LEU A 824 5.12 -2.84 17.14
N THR A 825 5.45 -3.66 16.14
CA THR A 825 6.48 -4.71 16.27
C THR A 825 7.88 -4.11 16.41
N GLN A 826 8.83 -4.85 16.98
CA GLN A 826 10.21 -4.36 17.16
C GLN A 826 10.86 -3.88 15.85
N ASN A 827 10.58 -4.55 14.73
CA ASN A 827 11.08 -4.14 13.42
C ASN A 827 10.46 -2.82 12.94
N GLN A 828 9.15 -2.62 13.16
CA GLN A 828 8.47 -1.36 12.86
C GLN A 828 8.99 -0.21 13.73
N ARG A 829 9.24 -0.44 15.03
CA ARG A 829 9.87 0.55 15.94
C ARG A 829 11.25 0.97 15.43
N ASN A 830 12.10 0.00 15.10
CA ASN A 830 13.44 0.27 14.56
C ASN A 830 13.37 1.09 13.24
N GLN A 831 12.44 0.74 12.35
CA GLN A 831 12.23 1.44 11.08
C GLN A 831 11.71 2.88 11.30
N ALA A 832 10.71 3.07 12.17
CA ALA A 832 10.18 4.39 12.50
C ALA A 832 11.24 5.28 13.16
N ALA A 833 12.04 4.74 14.08
CA ALA A 833 13.15 5.46 14.72
C ALA A 833 14.21 5.91 13.71
N GLN A 834 14.58 5.03 12.76
CA GLN A 834 15.51 5.39 11.68
C GLN A 834 14.94 6.49 10.77
N ARG A 835 13.65 6.42 10.42
CA ARG A 835 12.97 7.44 9.61
C ARG A 835 12.86 8.77 10.33
N GLN A 836 12.48 8.77 11.61
CA GLN A 836 12.42 9.98 12.43
C GLN A 836 13.80 10.66 12.51
N ALA A 837 14.88 9.90 12.73
CA ALA A 837 16.24 10.44 12.78
C ALA A 837 16.68 11.04 11.43
N GLN A 838 16.32 10.41 10.31
CA GLN A 838 16.60 10.94 8.97
C GLN A 838 15.81 12.24 8.69
N ALA A 839 14.55 12.29 9.08
CA ALA A 839 13.71 13.49 8.96
C ALA A 839 14.25 14.62 9.86
N ASP A 840 14.68 14.31 11.08
CA ASP A 840 15.25 15.28 12.04
C ASP A 840 16.52 15.98 11.51
N GLN A 841 17.44 15.20 10.91
CA GLN A 841 18.61 15.74 10.22
C GLN A 841 18.21 16.62 9.02
N THR A 842 17.20 16.19 8.25
CA THR A 842 16.69 16.93 7.10
C THR A 842 16.09 18.28 7.50
N VAL A 843 15.26 18.33 8.54
CA VAL A 843 14.71 19.57 9.11
C VAL A 843 15.83 20.50 9.57
N SER A 844 16.82 19.97 10.28
CA SER A 844 17.94 20.75 10.81
C SER A 844 18.77 21.39 9.69
N ALA A 845 19.04 20.65 8.61
CA ALA A 845 19.71 21.18 7.42
C ALA A 845 18.87 22.22 6.67
N ARG A 846 17.57 21.97 6.48
CA ARG A 846 16.64 22.88 5.79
C ARG A 846 16.41 24.18 6.56
N LEU A 847 16.36 24.13 7.89
CA LEU A 847 16.23 25.30 8.76
C LEU A 847 17.39 26.28 8.52
N LEU A 848 18.63 25.77 8.52
CA LEU A 848 19.82 26.57 8.23
C LEU A 848 19.91 27.06 6.78
N GLN A 849 19.25 26.40 5.83
CA GLN A 849 19.15 26.85 4.44
C GLN A 849 18.02 27.88 4.22
N THR A 850 17.05 27.95 5.14
CA THR A 850 15.85 28.79 5.01
C THR A 850 16.05 30.17 5.63
N PHE A 851 16.68 30.27 6.81
CA PHE A 851 16.92 31.55 7.49
C PHE A 851 18.19 32.24 6.95
N ILE A 852 18.02 32.98 5.85
CA ILE A 852 19.12 33.54 5.04
C ILE A 852 18.99 35.03 4.71
N TRP A 853 17.89 35.71 5.08
CA TRP A 853 17.70 37.12 4.74
C TRP A 853 17.98 38.02 5.95
N ALA A 854 19.19 38.59 6.02
CA ALA A 854 19.46 39.67 6.95
C ALA A 854 18.73 40.94 6.49
N LEU A 855 17.92 41.50 7.37
CA LEU A 855 17.18 42.75 7.17
C LEU A 855 17.81 43.79 8.10
N VAL A 856 18.50 44.75 7.50
CA VAL A 856 19.38 45.68 8.18
C VAL A 856 18.80 47.10 8.07
N PRO A 857 18.43 47.75 9.18
CA PRO A 857 18.12 49.17 9.17
C PRO A 857 19.35 49.98 8.74
N THR A 858 19.20 50.79 7.69
CA THR A 858 20.25 51.71 7.20
C THR A 858 19.63 53.03 6.77
N GLN A 859 20.39 54.11 6.89
CA GLN A 859 19.97 55.45 6.47
C GLN A 859 21.12 56.13 5.71
N PRO A 860 21.25 55.90 4.37
CA PRO A 860 22.38 56.41 3.59
C PRO A 860 22.46 57.94 3.52
N ASP A 861 21.30 58.61 3.55
CA ASP A 861 21.16 60.06 3.68
C ASP A 861 20.54 60.39 5.05
N PRO A 862 21.27 61.09 5.95
CA PRO A 862 20.74 61.53 7.24
C PRO A 862 19.46 62.38 7.16
N GLY A 863 19.19 63.04 6.02
CA GLY A 863 17.97 63.82 5.79
C GLY A 863 16.74 63.02 5.37
N ALA A 864 16.91 61.75 4.99
CA ALA A 864 15.82 60.88 4.52
C ALA A 864 15.39 59.87 5.60
N PRO A 865 14.17 59.31 5.55
CA PRO A 865 13.78 58.19 6.41
C PRO A 865 14.69 56.97 6.22
N PHE A 866 14.89 56.19 7.29
CA PHE A 866 15.64 54.93 7.20
C PHE A 866 14.92 53.89 6.33
N VAL A 867 15.68 52.97 5.77
CA VAL A 867 15.19 51.84 4.97
C VAL A 867 15.66 50.52 5.57
N ILE A 868 14.93 49.44 5.28
CA ILE A 868 15.35 48.08 5.62
C ILE A 868 16.07 47.50 4.39
N ARG A 869 17.40 47.48 4.42
CA ARG A 869 18.21 46.86 3.37
C ARG A 869 18.26 45.35 3.60
N GLU A 870 17.96 44.60 2.55
CA GLU A 870 18.12 43.15 2.51
C GLU A 870 19.56 42.75 2.13
N ALA A 871 20.11 41.76 2.84
CA ALA A 871 21.40 41.13 2.53
C ALA A 871 21.26 39.60 2.65
N LYS A 872 21.76 38.87 1.66
CA LYS A 872 21.73 37.40 1.67
C LYS A 872 22.89 36.86 2.51
N VAL A 873 22.57 35.96 3.44
CA VAL A 873 23.48 35.37 4.42
C VAL A 873 23.62 33.88 4.13
N GLU A 874 24.82 33.47 3.71
CA GLU A 874 25.17 32.07 3.42
C GLU A 874 26.54 31.76 4.05
N GLY A 875 26.74 30.50 4.46
CA GLY A 875 27.99 30.06 5.09
C GLY A 875 27.91 28.65 5.66
N GLN A 876 29.07 28.08 6.02
CA GLN A 876 29.18 26.70 6.51
C GLN A 876 28.97 26.54 8.03
N SER A 877 28.99 27.62 8.83
CA SER A 877 28.74 27.51 10.29
C SER A 877 27.33 27.00 10.57
N GLU A 878 27.16 26.21 11.63
CA GLU A 878 25.84 25.75 12.09
C GLU A 878 25.09 26.81 12.92
N ALA A 879 25.76 27.90 13.30
CA ALA A 879 25.18 29.03 14.00
C ALA A 879 24.77 30.15 13.02
N LEU A 880 23.46 30.44 12.95
CA LEU A 880 22.91 31.52 12.13
C LEU A 880 23.52 32.88 12.49
N ALA A 881 23.71 33.16 13.79
CA ALA A 881 24.27 34.42 14.26
C ALA A 881 25.69 34.69 13.74
N GLU A 882 26.54 33.66 13.64
CA GLU A 882 27.89 33.78 13.06
C GLU A 882 27.87 34.02 11.55
N ARG A 883 26.91 33.42 10.84
CA ARG A 883 26.73 33.69 9.40
C ARG A 883 26.35 35.14 9.17
N VAL A 884 25.40 35.66 9.96
CA VAL A 884 24.98 37.06 9.88
C VAL A 884 26.11 37.98 10.30
N SER A 885 26.79 37.73 11.43
CA SER A 885 27.84 38.62 11.93
C SER A 885 29.02 38.69 10.97
N ARG A 886 29.46 37.56 10.40
CA ARG A 886 30.49 37.53 9.35
C ARG A 886 30.07 38.27 8.08
N ARG A 887 28.81 38.14 7.66
CA ARG A 887 28.30 38.88 6.48
C ARG A 887 28.29 40.39 6.74
N LEU A 888 27.77 40.83 7.89
CA LEU A 888 27.65 42.24 8.23
C LEU A 888 29.01 42.88 8.57
N GLY A 889 29.95 42.13 9.16
CA GLY A 889 31.32 42.59 9.35
C GLY A 889 32.05 42.84 8.02
N ASN A 890 31.84 41.96 7.02
CA ASN A 890 32.40 42.15 5.67
C ASN A 890 31.75 43.31 4.90
N ASP A 891 30.44 43.52 5.07
CA ASP A 891 29.71 44.63 4.43
C ASP A 891 29.88 45.99 5.16
N GLY A 892 30.43 45.99 6.38
CA GLY A 892 30.63 47.18 7.22
C GLY A 892 29.43 47.60 8.07
N ASP A 893 28.40 46.75 8.17
CA ASP A 893 27.16 46.98 8.94
C ASP A 893 27.22 46.49 10.40
N LEU A 894 28.33 45.88 10.83
CA LEU A 894 28.58 45.53 12.23
C LEU A 894 30.09 45.56 12.51
N SER A 895 30.53 46.48 13.36
CA SER A 895 31.94 46.62 13.72
C SER A 895 32.21 46.14 15.14
N THR A 896 33.16 45.21 15.29
CA THR A 896 33.74 44.77 16.58
C THR A 896 35.04 45.51 16.93
N ARG A 897 35.59 46.26 15.99
CA ARG A 897 36.69 47.22 16.17
C ARG A 897 36.40 48.45 15.34
N GLN A 898 36.77 49.62 15.85
CA GLN A 898 36.51 50.89 15.20
C GLN A 898 37.75 51.78 15.35
N ALA A 899 38.43 52.12 14.25
CA ALA A 899 39.60 52.98 14.31
C ALA A 899 39.21 54.46 14.44
N ALA A 900 40.09 55.28 15.05
CA ALA A 900 39.89 56.73 15.17
C ALA A 900 39.55 57.42 13.84
N ALA A 901 40.15 56.99 12.74
CA ALA A 901 39.85 57.48 11.38
C ALA A 901 38.42 57.17 10.92
N THR A 902 37.87 56.01 11.26
CA THR A 902 36.49 55.66 10.95
C THR A 902 35.50 56.44 11.81
N ILE A 903 35.87 56.75 13.07
CA ILE A 903 35.09 57.65 13.95
C ILE A 903 35.09 59.06 13.38
N ARG A 904 36.26 59.60 13.03
CA ARG A 904 36.44 60.91 12.38
C ARG A 904 35.62 61.02 11.09
N LEU A 905 35.64 59.99 10.25
CA LEU A 905 34.83 59.92 9.02
C LEU A 905 33.32 59.90 9.32
N ALA A 906 32.88 59.11 10.31
CA ALA A 906 31.47 59.06 10.71
C ALA A 906 30.96 60.41 11.22
N ILE A 907 31.74 61.09 12.07
CA ILE A 907 31.40 62.44 12.57
C ILE A 907 31.36 63.44 11.41
N ASN A 908 32.32 63.38 10.48
CA ASN A 908 32.37 64.32 9.34
C ASN A 908 31.21 64.15 8.35
N ARG A 909 30.51 63.00 8.32
CA ARG A 909 29.27 62.81 7.53
C ARG A 909 28.08 63.60 8.09
N VAL A 910 28.15 64.05 9.34
CA VAL A 910 27.13 64.89 10.00
C VAL A 910 27.83 66.12 10.60
N PRO A 911 28.16 67.14 9.79
CA PRO A 911 28.96 68.30 10.22
C PRO A 911 28.39 69.06 11.43
N GLN A 912 27.09 68.93 11.70
CA GLN A 912 26.42 69.49 12.88
C GLN A 912 27.01 68.98 14.20
N ILE A 913 27.58 67.76 14.23
CA ILE A 913 28.26 67.23 15.43
C ILE A 913 29.46 68.10 15.83
N TRP A 914 30.13 68.74 14.85
CA TRP A 914 31.25 69.65 15.07
C TRP A 914 30.85 71.11 15.38
N GLN A 915 29.56 71.42 15.51
CA GLN A 915 29.07 72.81 15.63
C GLN A 915 29.67 73.56 16.84
N ARG A 916 29.95 72.85 17.94
CA ARG A 916 30.57 73.41 19.16
C ARG A 916 32.11 73.28 19.22
N GLY A 917 32.75 72.83 18.14
CA GLY A 917 34.18 72.50 18.12
C GLY A 917 34.55 71.18 18.83
N HIS A 918 33.61 70.57 19.55
CA HIS A 918 33.78 69.28 20.23
C HIS A 918 32.43 68.54 20.37
N VAL A 919 32.49 67.24 20.67
CA VAL A 919 31.34 66.41 21.07
C VAL A 919 31.72 65.56 22.29
N SER A 920 30.83 65.40 23.27
CA SER A 920 31.09 64.50 24.40
C SER A 920 30.90 63.03 23.99
N LEU A 921 31.71 62.13 24.55
CA LEU A 921 31.68 60.71 24.25
C LEU A 921 30.30 60.08 24.50
N GLY A 922 29.62 60.48 25.57
CA GLY A 922 28.25 60.00 25.86
C GLY A 922 27.24 60.46 24.80
N SER A 923 27.34 61.70 24.31
CA SER A 923 26.48 62.18 23.22
C SER A 923 26.80 61.49 21.89
N LEU A 924 28.10 61.28 21.58
CA LEU A 924 28.50 60.55 20.38
C LEU A 924 28.00 59.09 20.43
N TRP A 925 28.13 58.41 21.57
CA TRP A 925 27.58 57.07 21.76
C TRP A 925 26.07 57.03 21.57
N GLY A 926 25.34 58.00 22.11
CA GLY A 926 23.91 58.19 21.85
C GLY A 926 23.59 58.30 20.36
N LEU A 927 24.36 59.05 19.57
CA LEU A 927 24.18 59.14 18.12
C LEU A 927 24.42 57.79 17.42
N TYR A 928 25.48 57.08 17.81
CA TYR A 928 25.83 55.74 17.31
C TYR A 928 24.70 54.72 17.53
N CYS A 929 24.01 54.78 18.67
CA CYS A 929 22.91 53.87 18.99
C CYS A 929 21.57 54.29 18.37
N GLN A 930 21.28 55.59 18.28
CA GLN A 930 19.97 56.10 17.86
C GLN A 930 19.75 56.13 16.35
N TYR A 931 20.78 56.41 15.56
CA TYR A 931 20.62 56.77 14.15
C TYR A 931 21.26 55.76 13.16
N PRO A 932 20.47 55.10 12.29
CA PRO A 932 20.99 54.15 11.29
C PRO A 932 21.89 54.73 10.18
N TYR A 933 22.22 56.03 10.22
CA TYR A 933 23.26 56.63 9.38
C TYR A 933 24.67 56.52 10.01
N MET A 934 24.75 56.27 11.33
CA MET A 934 26.02 56.02 12.02
C MET A 934 26.44 54.54 11.85
N PRO A 935 27.75 54.23 11.78
CA PRO A 935 28.21 52.85 11.75
C PRO A 935 27.72 52.07 12.97
N ARG A 936 27.15 50.89 12.80
CA ARG A 936 26.68 50.06 13.90
C ARG A 936 27.88 49.37 14.58
N LEU A 937 28.18 49.78 15.81
CA LEU A 937 29.17 49.11 16.65
C LEU A 937 28.49 48.02 17.49
N ARG A 938 29.25 46.99 17.87
CA ARG A 938 28.75 45.90 18.73
C ARG A 938 28.23 46.40 20.08
N ASP A 939 29.03 47.22 20.76
CA ASP A 939 28.79 47.73 22.11
C ASP A 939 29.68 48.97 22.34
N ARG A 940 29.54 49.60 23.52
CA ARG A 940 30.24 50.84 23.87
C ARG A 940 31.76 50.67 23.93
N GLN A 941 32.26 49.47 24.27
CA GLN A 941 33.68 49.22 24.41
C GLN A 941 34.40 49.42 23.07
N VAL A 942 33.78 49.02 21.95
CA VAL A 942 34.30 49.24 20.59
C VAL A 942 34.55 50.73 20.29
N LEU A 943 33.68 51.63 20.76
CA LEU A 943 33.90 53.08 20.60
C LEU A 943 34.99 53.58 21.54
N ASN A 944 34.95 53.15 22.82
CA ASN A 944 35.91 53.56 23.85
C ASN A 944 37.36 53.20 23.48
N GLU A 945 37.60 52.00 22.96
CA GLU A 945 38.93 51.58 22.48
C GLU A 945 39.38 52.46 21.30
N GLY A 946 38.48 52.64 20.32
CA GLY A 946 38.73 53.39 19.10
C GLY A 946 39.04 54.89 19.25
N ILE A 947 38.58 55.52 20.33
CA ILE A 947 38.94 56.92 20.64
C ILE A 947 40.29 57.05 21.36
N THR A 948 40.79 55.98 21.98
CA THR A 948 42.09 55.99 22.71
C THR A 948 43.27 55.56 21.84
N ASP A 949 43.02 54.73 20.82
CA ASP A 949 44.03 54.27 19.86
C ASP A 949 44.16 55.26 18.68
N LEU A 950 44.83 56.39 18.94
CA LEU A 950 45.00 57.48 17.97
C LEU A 950 46.28 57.30 17.11
N PRO A 951 46.22 57.54 15.78
CA PRO A 951 47.38 57.46 14.90
C PRO A 951 48.33 58.66 15.09
N MET A 952 49.58 58.51 14.65
CA MET A 952 50.60 59.56 14.74
C MET A 952 50.25 60.83 13.93
N ILE A 953 49.39 60.73 12.91
CA ILE A 953 48.89 61.85 12.08
C ILE A 953 47.44 62.21 12.50
N TRP A 954 47.21 62.34 13.81
CA TRP A 954 45.89 62.57 14.39
C TRP A 954 45.22 63.88 13.92
N GLN A 955 46.01 64.87 13.46
CA GLN A 955 45.51 66.17 13.03
C GLN A 955 44.63 66.06 11.77
N THR A 956 44.98 65.14 10.87
CA THR A 956 44.23 64.86 9.64
C THR A 956 43.22 63.74 9.89
N ASP A 957 43.70 62.62 10.45
CA ASP A 957 42.97 61.36 10.45
C ASP A 957 42.17 61.10 11.74
N ALA A 958 42.23 61.97 12.75
CA ALA A 958 41.51 61.78 14.01
C ALA A 958 41.05 63.11 14.66
N PHE A 959 41.27 63.24 15.97
CA PHE A 959 40.77 64.28 16.87
C PHE A 959 41.67 64.35 18.10
N ALA A 960 41.56 65.43 18.88
CA ALA A 960 42.15 65.51 20.22
C ALA A 960 41.12 65.10 21.29
N LEU A 961 41.58 64.87 22.52
CA LEU A 961 40.72 64.57 23.66
C LEU A 961 40.84 65.67 24.72
N ALA A 962 39.77 66.01 25.43
CA ALA A 962 39.80 66.94 26.56
C ALA A 962 38.86 66.50 27.70
N THR A 963 39.26 66.72 28.95
CA THR A 963 38.43 66.32 30.12
C THR A 963 37.30 67.31 30.43
N GLY A 964 37.34 68.51 29.84
CA GLY A 964 36.26 69.49 29.89
C GLY A 964 36.53 70.70 28.99
N TYR A 965 35.58 71.64 29.00
CA TYR A 965 35.65 72.90 28.26
C TYR A 965 35.08 74.02 29.14
N ASP A 966 35.83 75.12 29.25
CA ASP A 966 35.47 76.30 30.02
C ASP A 966 34.87 77.35 29.06
N GLU A 967 33.54 77.52 29.11
CA GLU A 967 32.81 78.49 28.28
C GLU A 967 33.16 79.96 28.59
N ALA A 968 33.67 80.26 29.79
CA ALA A 968 34.04 81.63 30.18
C ALA A 968 35.46 82.00 29.73
N ALA A 969 36.34 80.99 29.60
CA ALA A 969 37.72 81.15 29.14
C ALA A 969 37.95 80.77 27.67
N ASP A 970 36.93 80.25 26.97
CA ASP A 970 37.00 79.70 25.60
C ASP A 970 38.14 78.67 25.45
N ARG A 971 38.23 77.74 26.41
CA ARG A 971 39.42 76.89 26.59
C ARG A 971 39.09 75.45 26.98
N TYR A 972 39.77 74.49 26.36
CA TYR A 972 39.72 73.07 26.75
C TYR A 972 40.59 72.81 27.97
N SER A 973 39.99 72.19 28.99
CA SER A 973 40.68 71.71 30.19
C SER A 973 41.13 70.26 29.99
N GLY A 974 42.38 69.96 30.38
CA GLY A 974 42.96 68.63 30.20
C GLY A 974 43.04 68.17 28.75
N LEU A 975 43.29 69.09 27.82
CA LEU A 975 43.53 68.78 26.40
C LEU A 975 44.75 67.85 26.27
N TRP A 976 44.58 66.75 25.53
CA TRP A 976 45.57 65.70 25.29
C TRP A 976 45.62 65.36 23.80
N THR A 977 46.84 65.25 23.28
CA THR A 977 47.13 64.72 21.93
C THR A 977 48.13 63.57 22.03
N PRO A 978 48.26 62.71 20.99
CA PRO A 978 49.30 61.66 20.93
C PRO A 978 50.75 62.15 21.07
N ASP A 979 50.99 63.46 20.92
CA ASP A 979 52.30 64.09 21.09
C ASP A 979 52.63 64.36 22.58
N ASP A 980 51.64 64.29 23.48
CA ASP A 980 51.81 64.47 24.92
C ASP A 980 52.38 63.20 25.58
N ARG A 981 53.32 63.39 26.52
CA ARG A 981 54.00 62.27 27.22
C ARG A 981 53.13 61.56 28.28
N GLY A 982 51.86 61.93 28.41
CA GLY A 982 50.91 61.35 29.37
C GLY A 982 50.03 60.28 28.73
N ALA A 983 49.47 59.39 29.56
CA ALA A 983 48.45 58.45 29.10
C ALA A 983 47.16 59.19 28.68
N ALA A 984 46.43 58.62 27.72
CA ALA A 984 45.14 59.15 27.27
C ALA A 984 44.13 59.26 28.45
N PRO A 985 43.28 60.31 28.48
CA PRO A 985 42.22 60.42 29.48
C PRO A 985 41.25 59.21 29.44
N PRO A 986 40.70 58.79 30.58
CA PRO A 986 39.77 57.66 30.63
C PRO A 986 38.48 57.95 29.85
N ALA A 987 37.97 56.96 29.13
CA ALA A 987 36.78 57.03 28.28
C ALA A 987 35.46 57.14 29.08
N THR A 988 35.22 58.30 29.69
CA THR A 988 34.00 58.63 30.44
C THR A 988 32.99 59.40 29.58
N ASP A 989 31.71 59.45 29.97
CA ASP A 989 30.67 60.17 29.22
C ASP A 989 30.97 61.67 29.00
N SER A 990 31.68 62.28 29.94
CA SER A 990 32.09 63.69 29.90
C SER A 990 33.34 63.96 29.06
N LEU A 991 34.05 62.92 28.59
CA LEU A 991 35.24 63.08 27.75
C LEU A 991 34.87 63.77 26.44
N LEU A 992 35.55 64.86 26.11
CA LEU A 992 35.29 65.63 24.90
C LEU A 992 36.22 65.17 23.77
N ILE A 993 35.62 64.85 22.63
CA ILE A 993 36.29 64.60 21.36
C ILE A 993 36.36 65.95 20.64
N VAL A 994 37.57 66.51 20.51
CA VAL A 994 37.83 67.89 20.10
C VAL A 994 38.32 67.96 18.65
N ARG A 995 37.82 68.93 17.89
CA ARG A 995 38.19 69.12 16.49
C ARG A 995 39.67 69.55 16.38
N PRO A 996 40.50 68.94 15.52
CA PRO A 996 41.94 69.21 15.47
C PRO A 996 42.35 70.67 15.31
N ASP A 997 41.62 71.46 14.53
CA ASP A 997 41.86 72.89 14.34
C ASP A 997 41.68 73.68 15.64
N ALA A 998 40.64 73.39 16.43
CA ALA A 998 40.41 74.02 17.73
C ALA A 998 41.47 73.61 18.76
N ALA A 999 41.89 72.34 18.75
CA ALA A 999 42.96 71.85 19.62
C ALA A 999 44.32 72.49 19.29
N LEU A 1000 44.67 72.59 18.00
CA LEU A 1000 45.90 73.24 17.54
C LEU A 1000 45.90 74.74 17.86
N GLN A 1001 44.78 75.45 17.64
CA GLN A 1001 44.66 76.87 17.99
C GLN A 1001 44.95 77.15 19.48
N GLN A 1002 44.48 76.29 20.40
CA GLN A 1002 44.83 76.41 21.81
C GLN A 1002 46.33 76.12 22.07
N ARG A 1003 46.91 75.07 21.47
CA ARG A 1003 48.33 74.76 21.69
C ARG A 1003 49.27 75.83 21.14
N ASP A 1004 48.98 76.38 19.96
CA ASP A 1004 49.75 77.48 19.36
C ASP A 1004 49.66 78.78 20.19
N ALA A 1005 48.56 78.99 20.91
CA ALA A 1005 48.40 80.10 21.85
C ALA A 1005 49.13 79.87 23.20
N GLU A 1006 49.40 78.62 23.58
CA GLU A 1006 50.11 78.25 24.81
C GLU A 1006 51.66 78.28 24.66
N VAL A 1007 52.21 78.46 23.44
CA VAL A 1007 53.66 78.59 23.18
C VAL A 1007 54.13 80.06 23.33
N PRO A 1008 55.09 80.37 24.24
CA PRO A 1008 55.57 81.74 24.44
C PRO A 1008 56.48 82.24 23.29
N LYS A 1009 56.22 83.45 22.79
CA LYS A 1009 57.09 84.17 21.84
C LYS A 1009 58.12 85.04 22.56
N SER A 1010 59.41 84.81 22.32
CA SER A 1010 60.51 85.63 22.85
C SER A 1010 60.85 86.82 21.93
N PRO A 1011 61.19 88.01 22.47
CA PRO A 1011 61.52 89.22 21.69
C PRO A 1011 63.01 89.40 21.37
N THR A 1012 63.32 90.25 20.38
CA THR A 1012 64.64 90.57 19.81
C THR A 1012 65.26 91.89 20.34
N THR A 1013 66.59 91.96 20.47
CA THR A 1013 67.43 93.17 20.19
C THR A 1013 68.95 92.82 20.11
N PRO A 1014 69.84 93.64 19.48
CA PRO A 1014 71.15 93.18 18.95
C PRO A 1014 72.42 93.99 19.33
N ALA A 1015 73.61 93.45 18.94
CA ALA A 1015 74.91 94.12 18.64
C ALA A 1015 75.64 94.91 19.76
N GLU A 1016 76.98 95.14 19.80
CA GLU A 1016 78.20 94.61 19.15
C GLU A 1016 79.42 95.14 19.96
N GLY A 1017 80.65 94.57 19.84
CA GLY A 1017 81.88 95.27 20.28
C GLY A 1017 83.06 94.43 20.79
N ASP A 1018 84.02 94.11 19.90
CA ASP A 1018 85.45 93.83 20.19
C ASP A 1018 86.22 95.19 20.42
N PRO A 1019 87.55 95.31 20.70
CA PRO A 1019 88.67 94.40 20.37
C PRO A 1019 89.86 94.26 21.38
N ASP A 1020 90.82 93.36 21.03
CA ASP A 1020 92.28 93.34 21.34
C ASP A 1020 92.81 93.35 22.81
N ALA A 1021 94.01 92.86 23.20
CA ALA A 1021 95.01 91.88 22.72
C ALA A 1021 96.14 91.76 23.81
N GLY A 1022 97.04 90.77 23.90
CA GLY A 1022 97.20 89.46 23.23
C GLY A 1022 98.64 88.89 23.36
N GLY A 1023 98.84 87.69 23.94
CA GLY A 1023 100.14 86.97 23.98
C GLY A 1023 100.29 85.97 25.16
N GLY A 1024 100.85 84.75 25.02
CA GLY A 1024 101.35 84.06 23.81
C GLY A 1024 101.87 82.62 24.06
N ALA A 1025 102.17 81.90 22.97
CA ALA A 1025 102.79 80.54 22.83
C ALA A 1025 101.99 79.31 23.35
N THR A 1026 101.62 78.21 22.65
CA THR A 1026 101.84 77.54 21.33
C THR A 1026 102.72 76.27 21.33
N VAL A 1027 102.07 75.09 21.11
CA VAL A 1027 102.57 73.95 20.29
C VAL A 1027 101.35 73.30 19.60
N ARG A 1028 101.51 72.85 18.34
CA ARG A 1028 100.60 71.97 17.56
C ARG A 1028 101.43 70.81 16.97
N PRO A 1029 100.83 69.65 16.68
CA PRO A 1029 100.32 69.39 15.32
C PRO A 1029 98.93 68.72 15.25
N ASP A 1030 98.41 68.61 14.04
CA ASP A 1030 97.06 68.13 13.67
C ASP A 1030 96.76 66.68 14.06
N HIS A 1031 95.46 66.33 14.09
CA HIS A 1031 94.86 65.17 13.38
C HIS A 1031 93.33 65.38 13.23
N ARG A 1032 92.76 65.00 12.09
CA ARG A 1032 91.30 64.96 11.86
C ARG A 1032 90.71 63.69 12.50
N PRO A 1033 89.49 63.74 13.07
CA PRO A 1033 88.63 62.57 13.20
C PRO A 1033 87.69 62.48 11.99
N ASP A 1034 87.66 61.31 11.33
CA ASP A 1034 86.80 61.03 10.20
C ASP A 1034 85.32 60.89 10.57
N ILE A 1035 84.44 61.25 9.62
CA ILE A 1035 83.04 60.82 9.64
C ILE A 1035 83.00 59.34 9.28
N VAL A 1036 82.85 58.47 10.28
CA VAL A 1036 82.58 57.04 10.04
C VAL A 1036 81.12 56.88 9.64
N TYR A 1037 80.87 56.85 8.32
CA TYR A 1037 79.61 56.33 7.80
C TYR A 1037 79.47 54.85 8.19
N PRO A 1038 78.36 54.43 8.83
CA PRO A 1038 78.13 53.01 9.08
C PRO A 1038 78.03 52.27 7.73
N LYS A 1039 78.75 51.15 7.59
CA LYS A 1039 78.72 50.34 6.36
C LYS A 1039 77.28 49.92 6.05
N ALA A 1040 76.79 50.24 4.86
CA ALA A 1040 75.47 49.80 4.40
C ALA A 1040 75.37 48.26 4.45
N LYS A 1041 74.24 47.75 4.93
CA LYS A 1041 73.97 46.31 4.95
C LYS A 1041 73.60 45.86 3.53
N THR A 1042 74.52 45.18 2.84
CA THR A 1042 74.39 44.81 1.42
C THR A 1042 73.72 43.45 1.17
N ARG A 1043 73.32 42.72 2.21
CA ARG A 1043 72.69 41.41 2.09
C ARG A 1043 71.67 41.17 3.19
N PHE A 1044 70.47 40.74 2.81
CA PHE A 1044 69.48 40.14 3.69
C PHE A 1044 69.55 38.61 3.61
N TYR A 1045 69.31 37.92 4.72
CA TYR A 1045 69.06 36.48 4.76
C TYR A 1045 68.08 36.19 5.91
N GLY A 1046 67.19 35.22 5.70
CA GLY A 1046 66.21 34.82 6.69
C GLY A 1046 65.54 33.50 6.28
N VAL A 1047 65.23 32.68 7.27
CA VAL A 1047 64.51 31.40 7.11
C VAL A 1047 63.32 31.45 8.08
N LYS A 1048 62.14 31.04 7.62
CA LYS A 1048 60.92 30.99 8.43
C LYS A 1048 60.12 29.75 8.07
N THR A 1049 59.98 28.84 9.02
CA THR A 1049 59.07 27.69 8.94
C THR A 1049 57.62 28.21 8.90
N LEU A 1050 56.83 27.73 7.95
CA LEU A 1050 55.42 28.11 7.78
C LEU A 1050 54.52 27.14 8.56
N ASN A 1051 53.34 27.60 9.00
CA ASN A 1051 52.37 26.70 9.62
C ASN A 1051 51.71 25.81 8.54
N PRO A 1052 51.73 24.46 8.64
CA PRO A 1052 51.16 23.55 7.65
C PRO A 1052 49.67 23.79 7.31
N GLU A 1053 48.88 24.28 8.28
CA GLU A 1053 47.45 24.54 8.09
C GLU A 1053 47.16 25.94 7.50
N ARG A 1054 48.17 26.81 7.45
CA ARG A 1054 48.01 28.23 7.05
C ARG A 1054 49.03 28.71 6.01
N ILE A 1055 49.70 27.78 5.32
CA ILE A 1055 50.80 28.03 4.35
C ILE A 1055 50.48 29.19 3.39
N ALA A 1056 49.29 29.20 2.78
CA ALA A 1056 48.90 30.23 1.82
C ALA A 1056 48.80 31.63 2.44
N LEU A 1057 48.35 31.74 3.69
CA LEU A 1057 48.24 33.02 4.40
C LEU A 1057 49.62 33.49 4.89
N ASP A 1058 50.41 32.58 5.48
CA ASP A 1058 51.75 32.89 5.98
C ASP A 1058 52.70 33.27 4.83
N PHE A 1059 52.62 32.57 3.69
CA PHE A 1059 53.40 32.90 2.51
C PHE A 1059 52.93 34.21 1.86
N ARG A 1060 51.61 34.50 1.84
CA ARG A 1060 51.12 35.80 1.37
C ARG A 1060 51.64 36.94 2.25
N ASN A 1061 51.61 36.79 3.57
CA ASN A 1061 52.16 37.78 4.49
C ASN A 1061 53.68 37.96 4.30
N ILE A 1062 54.45 36.90 4.00
CA ILE A 1062 55.88 37.03 3.64
C ILE A 1062 56.04 37.72 2.27
N ALA A 1063 55.15 37.45 1.32
CA ALA A 1063 55.16 38.09 0.01
C ALA A 1063 54.89 39.59 0.10
N GLU A 1064 53.90 39.99 0.91
CA GLU A 1064 53.45 41.38 1.12
C GLU A 1064 54.42 42.17 2.03
N GLU A 1065 54.80 41.61 3.19
CA GLU A 1065 55.54 42.34 4.24
C GLU A 1065 57.08 42.18 4.16
N VAL A 1066 57.62 41.35 3.27
CA VAL A 1066 59.08 41.13 3.12
C VAL A 1066 59.53 41.15 1.67
N ILE A 1067 58.95 40.30 0.82
CA ILE A 1067 59.39 40.15 -0.59
C ILE A 1067 59.05 41.40 -1.40
N ALA A 1068 57.87 42.00 -1.22
CA ALA A 1068 57.47 43.20 -1.95
C ALA A 1068 58.40 44.39 -1.67
N HIS A 1069 58.81 44.59 -0.41
CA HIS A 1069 59.76 45.64 -0.04
C HIS A 1069 61.16 45.39 -0.64
N LEU A 1070 61.66 44.14 -0.61
CA LEU A 1070 62.97 43.80 -1.22
C LEU A 1070 62.95 43.86 -2.76
N ARG A 1071 61.78 43.83 -3.38
CA ARG A 1071 61.57 43.92 -4.85
C ARG A 1071 61.44 45.36 -5.35
N ALA A 1072 61.22 46.34 -4.47
CA ALA A 1072 60.96 47.73 -4.86
C ALA A 1072 62.21 48.48 -5.38
N ASP A 1073 63.42 48.05 -4.98
CA ASP A 1073 64.67 48.73 -5.32
C ASP A 1073 65.32 48.21 -6.62
N VAL A 1074 65.65 49.14 -7.53
CA VAL A 1074 66.08 48.89 -8.94
C VAL A 1074 67.51 48.34 -9.07
N GLY A 1075 68.08 47.76 -8.01
CA GLY A 1075 69.42 47.15 -7.99
C GLY A 1075 69.51 45.79 -7.28
N THR A 1076 68.40 45.23 -6.79
CA THR A 1076 68.40 44.05 -5.92
C THR A 1076 68.17 42.75 -6.68
N THR A 1077 69.21 41.91 -6.79
CA THR A 1077 69.05 40.53 -7.29
C THR A 1077 68.43 39.64 -6.20
N LEU A 1078 67.11 39.46 -6.27
CA LEU A 1078 66.33 38.67 -5.31
C LEU A 1078 66.14 37.22 -5.80
N THR A 1079 66.65 36.25 -5.05
CA THR A 1079 66.41 34.82 -5.26
C THR A 1079 65.56 34.26 -4.12
N VAL A 1080 64.37 33.75 -4.42
CA VAL A 1080 63.50 33.07 -3.47
C VAL A 1080 63.57 31.57 -3.73
N ARG A 1081 63.82 30.77 -2.68
CA ARG A 1081 63.77 29.30 -2.71
C ARG A 1081 62.71 28.83 -1.72
N ILE A 1082 61.97 27.80 -2.09
CA ILE A 1082 60.97 27.15 -1.25
C ILE A 1082 61.43 25.70 -1.08
N GLU A 1083 61.60 25.30 0.17
CA GLU A 1083 61.96 23.94 0.58
C GLU A 1083 60.72 23.30 1.20
N ILE A 1084 60.41 22.06 0.82
CA ILE A 1084 59.20 21.34 1.23
C ILE A 1084 59.65 19.96 1.72
N GLU A 1085 59.61 19.78 3.04
CA GLU A 1085 59.94 18.54 3.72
C GLU A 1085 58.65 17.94 4.32
N ALA A 1086 58.50 16.62 4.21
CA ALA A 1086 57.39 15.89 4.78
C ALA A 1086 57.85 14.48 5.17
N THR A 1087 57.67 14.12 6.45
CA THR A 1087 58.04 12.81 6.99
C THR A 1087 56.78 12.10 7.47
N ASP A 1088 56.56 10.86 7.03
CA ASP A 1088 55.50 9.98 7.51
C ASP A 1088 56.13 8.70 8.07
N THR A 1089 56.01 8.51 9.39
CA THR A 1089 56.61 7.36 10.10
C THR A 1089 56.00 6.02 9.72
N SER A 1090 54.91 6.00 8.94
CA SER A 1090 54.28 4.80 8.39
C SER A 1090 54.59 4.55 6.90
N GLY A 1091 55.33 5.46 6.26
CA GLY A 1091 55.69 5.41 4.84
C GLY A 1091 54.59 5.97 3.92
N PHE A 1092 55.00 6.62 2.82
CA PHE A 1092 54.05 7.20 1.87
C PHE A 1092 53.44 6.14 0.94
N GLN A 1093 52.12 6.14 0.79
CA GLN A 1093 51.44 5.22 -0.13
C GLN A 1093 51.79 5.52 -1.60
N GLU A 1094 52.01 4.45 -2.39
CA GLU A 1094 52.51 4.50 -3.77
C GLU A 1094 51.70 5.43 -4.70
N GLY A 1095 50.37 5.44 -4.58
CA GLY A 1095 49.51 6.34 -5.34
C GLY A 1095 49.79 7.83 -5.05
N LYS A 1096 50.15 8.15 -3.80
CA LYS A 1096 50.50 9.52 -3.36
C LYS A 1096 51.89 9.90 -3.83
N ILE A 1097 52.86 8.98 -3.75
CA ILE A 1097 54.22 9.13 -4.32
C ILE A 1097 54.15 9.47 -5.81
N ARG A 1098 53.38 8.69 -6.59
CA ARG A 1098 53.20 8.93 -8.03
C ARG A 1098 52.61 10.31 -8.32
N THR A 1099 51.50 10.66 -7.67
CA THR A 1099 50.82 11.96 -7.88
C THR A 1099 51.70 13.15 -7.52
N VAL A 1100 52.44 13.10 -6.40
CA VAL A 1100 53.33 14.21 -6.01
C VAL A 1100 54.52 14.32 -6.98
N SER A 1101 55.11 13.19 -7.39
CA SER A 1101 56.26 13.17 -8.31
C SER A 1101 55.91 13.71 -9.70
N GLU A 1102 54.74 13.36 -10.24
CA GLU A 1102 54.24 13.84 -11.53
C GLU A 1102 53.94 15.35 -11.50
N ASN A 1103 53.34 15.83 -10.40
CA ASN A 1103 53.10 17.26 -10.19
C ASN A 1103 54.40 18.06 -10.01
N ALA A 1104 55.36 17.57 -9.22
CA ALA A 1104 56.66 18.23 -9.05
C ALA A 1104 57.42 18.37 -10.38
N ARG A 1105 57.39 17.33 -11.23
CA ARG A 1105 57.95 17.35 -12.59
C ARG A 1105 57.23 18.35 -13.49
N THR A 1106 55.89 18.43 -13.41
CA THR A 1106 55.07 19.36 -14.19
C THR A 1106 55.32 20.81 -13.78
N LEU A 1107 55.50 21.06 -12.48
CA LEU A 1107 55.81 22.37 -11.90
C LEU A 1107 57.31 22.74 -11.99
N LYS A 1108 58.16 21.86 -12.55
CA LYS A 1108 59.60 22.05 -12.78
C LYS A 1108 60.39 22.38 -11.51
N PHE A 1109 60.23 21.56 -10.48
CA PHE A 1109 61.11 21.63 -9.30
C PHE A 1109 62.57 21.38 -9.70
N ASP A 1110 63.50 22.20 -9.20
CA ASP A 1110 64.93 22.08 -9.51
C ASP A 1110 65.54 20.75 -8.99
N GLN A 1111 65.00 20.24 -7.87
CA GLN A 1111 65.36 18.96 -7.27
C GLN A 1111 64.16 18.43 -6.48
N SER A 1112 63.76 17.17 -6.67
CA SER A 1112 62.62 16.55 -5.98
C SER A 1112 62.66 15.03 -6.07
N GLY A 1113 62.38 14.33 -4.97
CA GLY A 1113 62.27 12.87 -4.90
C GLY A 1113 61.61 12.44 -3.59
N PHE A 1114 61.32 11.14 -3.49
CA PHE A 1114 61.06 10.47 -2.21
C PHE A 1114 62.27 9.58 -1.93
N GLU A 1115 62.74 9.58 -0.69
CA GLU A 1115 63.90 8.80 -0.25
C GLU A 1115 63.44 7.75 0.78
N GLU A 1116 64.15 6.62 0.83
CA GLU A 1116 64.01 5.60 1.87
C GLU A 1116 65.10 5.86 2.91
N ASP A 1117 64.75 5.85 4.20
CA ASP A 1117 65.69 6.02 5.34
C ASP A 1117 66.65 4.82 5.52
#